data_AF-A0A167WDG3-F1
#
_entry.id   AF-A0A167WDG3-F1
#
_cell.length_a   1.000
_cell.length_b   1.000
_cell.length_c   1.000
_cell.angle_alpha   90.00
_cell.angle_beta   90.00
_cell.angle_gamma   90.00
#
_symmetry.space_group_name_H-M   'P 1'
#
loop_
_entity.id
_entity.type
_entity.pdbx_description
1 polymer ?
#
loop_
_entity_poly.entity_id
_entity_poly.type
_entity_poly.pdbx_seq_one_letter_code
_entity_poly.pdbx_strand_id
1 'polypeptide(L)'
;MPSRPLSSPPRLGGISARCSLVESTLLSTRHDVRIGPRNTLDTLYHHSHFATLEYPETSGTGKIGHLFDISPDDFHSPRLSFTYSQGSPSGRTTAGKHVYCTLLRDDNGELVPCQESHYTCQGSKVCPEIDLVQASQPHTRATREALKFRLQQSQQLSHPRSAQRALFEKTLSLFRSYRTAGCLGPADSGSTPRRSPDDSDEDDEDVRWQAQTEKNRRGHAPKRTCNGRIILDHDHTGRAFVWYISEGLFDLDYLEALFDGDDEVIAQFELAARDNGFGPLLQCTTVRNNGTNKVYCPNEHRDSGGRLVLASLTHLSCKSTFRCFEPLEPYRRACPRVLVVCQGAHTHPIPLPIKTPPAIRAEVIELLETLDQDLPDITPRRFIRHPVVFAYLRKRLPTLTHPTLADLHISLANREHLKAFINQVQLQRYPHGTGWKGLIHLKEIQDERLPPHSRYIRHIEEIPAHNICTYEEDDLDAVDPRDNVKPIRIVICMDGAASHRLALAQFLQSDIAFKRVTGFFEFEIGGLDRGTNIAVTYCRVYVNRQSAAAHALIFRKIEDIVRQDTGQQLKWRHLDADSEEDHCGILQWMGDQHRGQAKGLGLHLQSRAALLPPDRRDIYEPHRALAALSDYDHLRRIFRLCSLHAKRNIKTTAVSDSVKNKMRSLICMTHPNFEGCLEEIVEEGGKAGADWVHDKLSAKFAFPGMCWSQSFIPKVVWQIGDSTSNIVESLHSDVNKEGVACTLVGGIRKGQHFDQMKLQTLQAVETAGVRPSYKTGHSSENILRGVKRDMNARIKTLISQDVEIESANKKLKANQDNVYRADVRLANIESRTAVQPANPSLQQQMVKAVRSQQTAATGYAKALEASTAAVGKGTGRVLIALPPQVAETLRESRQSRR
;
A
#
# COMPACT_ATOMS: atom_id res chain seq x y z
N MET A 1 -0.04 -54.17 20.96
CA MET A 1 1.36 -53.90 21.36
C MET A 1 1.45 -52.43 21.74
N PRO A 2 1.95 -52.07 22.93
CA PRO A 2 1.45 -50.93 23.69
C PRO A 2 1.87 -49.56 23.12
N SER A 3 0.91 -48.65 23.22
CA SER A 3 0.93 -47.22 22.90
C SER A 3 2.06 -46.46 23.61
N ARG A 4 2.97 -45.88 22.82
CA ARG A 4 3.83 -44.76 23.26
C ARG A 4 3.06 -43.46 23.06
N PRO A 5 2.99 -42.56 24.06
CA PRO A 5 2.37 -41.26 23.88
C PRO A 5 3.28 -40.38 23.01
N LEU A 6 2.71 -39.83 21.94
CA LEU A 6 3.31 -38.79 21.11
C LEU A 6 3.60 -37.56 21.97
N SER A 7 4.85 -37.12 21.93
CA SER A 7 5.35 -35.88 22.51
C SER A 7 4.52 -34.69 22.02
N SER A 8 3.90 -33.99 22.96
CA SER A 8 3.22 -32.72 22.75
C SER A 8 4.13 -31.68 22.05
N PRO A 9 3.59 -30.84 21.15
CA PRO A 9 4.34 -29.74 20.55
C PRO A 9 4.78 -28.74 21.64
N PRO A 10 5.86 -27.97 21.43
CA PRO A 10 6.33 -27.02 22.42
C PRO A 10 5.21 -26.02 22.71
N ARG A 11 4.78 -25.96 23.98
CA ARG A 11 3.89 -24.93 24.47
C ARG A 11 4.51 -23.58 24.11
N LEU A 12 3.81 -22.79 23.31
CA LEU A 12 4.03 -21.35 23.22
C LEU A 12 4.11 -20.83 24.65
N GLY A 13 5.31 -20.40 25.04
CA GLY A 13 5.58 -19.85 26.36
C GLY A 13 4.55 -18.77 26.65
N GLY A 14 3.83 -18.95 27.76
CA GLY A 14 2.81 -18.02 28.19
C GLY A 14 3.39 -16.62 28.25
N ILE A 15 2.73 -15.69 27.57
CA ILE A 15 2.85 -14.26 27.86
C ILE A 15 2.56 -14.13 29.34
N SER A 16 3.60 -13.85 30.12
CA SER A 16 3.50 -13.61 31.55
C SER A 16 2.36 -12.62 31.79
N ALA A 17 1.34 -13.08 32.50
CA ALA A 17 0.24 -12.26 32.95
C ALA A 17 0.79 -11.26 33.99
N ARG A 18 1.37 -10.16 33.54
CA ARG A 18 1.62 -9.02 34.43
C ARG A 18 0.28 -8.40 34.80
N CYS A 19 -0.05 -8.66 36.05
CA CYS A 19 -1.32 -8.40 36.70
C CYS A 19 -1.58 -6.89 36.78
N SER A 20 -2.87 -6.57 36.69
CA SER A 20 -3.49 -5.27 36.76
C SER A 20 -3.52 -4.73 38.19
N LEU A 21 -2.49 -3.99 38.60
CA LEU A 21 -2.58 -3.02 39.70
C LEU A 21 -1.71 -1.82 39.30
N VAL A 22 -2.25 -0.61 39.42
CA VAL A 22 -1.46 0.63 39.29
C VAL A 22 -0.56 0.68 40.53
N GLU A 23 0.55 -0.04 40.50
CA GLU A 23 1.56 0.04 41.54
C GLU A 23 2.12 1.46 41.56
N SER A 24 2.18 2.05 42.75
CA SER A 24 2.80 3.37 42.94
C SER A 24 4.23 3.34 42.39
N THR A 25 4.56 4.26 41.49
CA THR A 25 5.90 4.39 40.93
C THR A 25 6.90 4.94 41.95
N LEU A 26 6.41 5.68 42.95
CA LEU A 26 7.18 6.14 44.10
C LEU A 26 6.82 5.29 45.32
N LEU A 27 7.81 4.60 45.88
CA LEU A 27 7.66 3.68 47.02
C LEU A 27 7.81 4.41 48.35
N SER A 28 8.78 5.30 48.48
CA SER A 28 9.00 6.08 49.71
C SER A 28 9.81 7.36 49.46
N THR A 29 9.70 8.30 50.40
CA THR A 29 10.52 9.52 50.47
C THR A 29 11.19 9.57 51.84
N ARG A 30 12.49 9.81 51.87
CA ARG A 30 13.29 9.96 53.10
C ARG A 30 14.09 11.26 53.04
N HIS A 31 14.41 11.85 54.19
CA HIS A 31 15.19 13.09 54.28
C HIS A 31 16.50 12.85 55.03
N ASP A 32 17.50 13.72 54.79
CA ASP A 32 18.80 13.73 55.48
C ASP A 32 19.55 12.38 55.44
N VAL A 33 19.58 11.76 54.26
CA VAL A 33 20.12 10.39 54.08
C VAL A 33 21.60 10.42 53.77
N ARG A 34 22.43 9.79 54.61
CA ARG A 34 23.88 9.65 54.35
C ARG A 34 24.16 8.57 53.32
N ILE A 35 24.89 8.93 52.25
CA ILE A 35 25.32 8.03 51.18
C ILE A 35 26.83 7.71 51.18
N GLY A 36 27.60 8.42 52.01
CA GLY A 36 29.03 8.21 52.25
C GLY A 36 29.58 9.13 53.34
N PRO A 37 30.90 9.10 53.65
CA PRO A 37 31.48 9.82 54.79
C PRO A 37 31.31 11.35 54.77
N ARG A 38 31.19 11.94 53.57
CA ARG A 38 31.06 13.39 53.34
C ARG A 38 29.84 13.77 52.48
N ASN A 39 28.93 12.82 52.21
CA ASN A 39 27.80 13.04 51.30
C ASN A 39 26.49 12.67 51.99
N THR A 40 25.67 13.68 52.25
CA THR A 40 24.28 13.57 52.71
C THR A 40 23.35 14.07 51.62
N LEU A 41 22.21 13.42 51.46
CA LEU A 41 21.12 13.82 50.58
C LEU A 41 20.05 14.54 51.41
N ASP A 42 19.58 15.69 50.92
CA ASP A 42 18.49 16.45 51.55
C ASP A 42 17.20 15.62 51.50
N THR A 43 16.96 14.99 50.34
CA THR A 43 15.81 14.13 50.08
C THR A 43 16.25 12.94 49.23
N LEU A 44 15.71 11.76 49.54
CA LEU A 44 15.85 10.53 48.79
C LEU A 44 14.47 10.01 48.39
N TYR A 45 14.22 9.98 47.08
CA TYR A 45 13.05 9.33 46.49
C TYR A 45 13.40 7.89 46.11
N HIS A 46 12.60 6.92 46.57
CA HIS A 46 12.74 5.51 46.20
C HIS A 46 11.64 5.13 45.21
N HIS A 47 12.05 4.73 44.02
CA HIS A 47 11.20 4.39 42.88
C HIS A 47 11.13 2.88 42.68
N SER A 48 9.96 2.39 42.28
CA SER A 48 9.77 0.97 41.94
C SER A 48 10.41 0.64 40.60
N HIS A 49 10.57 -0.66 40.32
CA HIS A 49 11.19 -1.16 39.10
C HIS A 49 10.43 -0.88 37.79
N PHE A 50 9.21 -0.35 37.89
CA PHE A 50 8.42 0.11 36.75
C PHE A 50 8.50 1.63 36.53
N ALA A 51 9.16 2.36 37.43
CA ALA A 51 9.18 3.81 37.39
C ALA A 51 10.04 4.34 36.23
N THR A 52 9.45 5.19 35.41
CA THR A 52 10.17 5.96 34.39
C THR A 52 10.18 7.43 34.80
N LEU A 53 11.35 7.94 35.18
CA LEU A 53 11.52 9.35 35.58
C LEU A 53 12.20 10.13 34.46
N GLU A 54 11.51 11.14 33.91
CA GLU A 54 12.02 11.99 32.83
C GLU A 54 12.71 13.26 33.33
N TYR A 55 12.19 13.82 34.44
CA TYR A 55 12.64 15.06 35.05
C TYR A 55 12.95 14.80 36.53
N PRO A 56 14.16 14.30 36.84
CA PRO A 56 14.57 14.18 38.23
C PRO A 56 14.57 15.53 38.93
N GLU A 57 14.20 15.54 40.20
CA GLU A 57 14.25 16.73 41.03
C GLU A 57 15.71 16.98 41.45
N THR A 58 16.08 18.26 41.59
CA THR A 58 17.41 18.67 42.02
C THR A 58 17.29 19.71 43.13
N SER A 59 18.39 19.99 43.82
CA SER A 59 18.46 21.02 44.86
C SER A 59 19.38 22.15 44.39
N GLY A 60 19.03 23.39 44.75
CA GLY A 60 19.83 24.56 44.40
C GLY A 60 21.18 24.60 45.12
N THR A 61 21.20 24.17 46.39
CA THR A 61 22.37 24.23 47.28
C THR A 61 22.79 22.86 47.82
N GLY A 62 21.87 21.89 47.92
CA GLY A 62 22.14 20.55 48.43
C GLY A 62 22.05 19.45 47.37
N LYS A 63 21.64 18.23 47.77
CA LYS A 63 21.65 17.03 46.91
C LYS A 63 20.36 16.23 47.04
N ILE A 64 19.76 15.88 45.92
CA ILE A 64 18.57 15.02 45.86
C ILE A 64 18.96 13.65 45.31
N GLY A 65 18.56 12.57 45.97
CA GLY A 65 18.76 11.21 45.50
C GLY A 65 17.50 10.59 44.91
N HIS A 66 17.67 9.83 43.85
CA HIS A 66 16.67 8.99 43.23
C HIS A 66 17.20 7.55 43.20
N LEU A 67 16.69 6.70 44.09
CA LEU A 67 16.99 5.28 44.15
C LEU A 67 15.97 4.51 43.33
N PHE A 68 16.39 3.71 42.38
CA PHE A 68 15.54 2.90 41.52
C PHE A 68 15.79 1.42 41.82
N ASP A 69 14.73 0.67 42.09
CA ASP A 69 14.78 -0.78 41.91
C ASP A 69 14.83 -1.07 40.39
N ILE A 70 15.59 -2.08 39.94
CA ILE A 70 15.74 -2.43 38.52
C ILE A 70 15.58 -3.94 38.35
N SER A 71 15.06 -4.40 37.22
CA SER A 71 15.07 -5.84 36.93
C SER A 71 16.50 -6.34 36.74
N PRO A 72 16.95 -7.39 37.45
CA PRO A 72 18.27 -7.99 37.21
C PRO A 72 18.44 -8.51 35.77
N ASP A 73 17.35 -8.95 35.15
CA ASP A 73 17.35 -9.52 33.80
C ASP A 73 17.33 -8.45 32.69
N ASP A 74 16.98 -7.20 33.03
CA ASP A 74 16.95 -6.06 32.11
C ASP A 74 17.58 -4.82 32.77
N PHE A 75 18.86 -4.97 33.13
CA PHE A 75 19.58 -3.95 33.88
C PHE A 75 20.03 -2.79 32.97
N HIS A 76 19.31 -1.68 33.02
CA HIS A 76 19.66 -0.45 32.31
C HIS A 76 19.70 0.76 33.25
N SER A 77 20.55 1.73 32.94
CA SER A 77 20.69 2.92 33.78
C SER A 77 19.45 3.83 33.70
N PRO A 78 18.78 4.17 34.82
CA PRO A 78 17.58 5.03 34.83
C PRO A 78 17.82 6.41 34.23
N ARG A 79 19.07 6.90 34.27
CA ARG A 79 19.47 8.17 33.66
C ARG A 79 19.22 8.23 32.15
N LEU A 80 19.08 7.08 31.49
CA LEU A 80 18.77 7.02 30.07
C LEU A 80 17.35 7.51 29.77
N SER A 81 16.46 7.57 30.77
CA SER A 81 15.11 8.13 30.65
C SER A 81 15.07 9.65 30.83
N PHE A 82 16.16 10.27 31.30
CA PHE A 82 16.17 11.71 31.59
C PHE A 82 16.10 12.54 30.30
N THR A 83 15.26 13.58 30.35
CA THR A 83 15.07 14.53 29.25
C THR A 83 16.19 15.59 29.21
N TYR A 84 16.86 15.83 30.34
CA TYR A 84 18.04 16.68 30.42
C TYR A 84 19.20 16.08 29.60
N SER A 85 19.75 16.89 28.69
CA SER A 85 20.88 16.46 27.84
C SER A 85 22.12 16.28 28.71
N GLN A 86 22.67 15.06 28.80
CA GLN A 86 23.86 14.75 29.60
C GLN A 86 25.13 14.83 28.74
N GLY A 87 26.20 15.42 29.25
CA GLY A 87 27.48 15.53 28.54
C GLY A 87 28.60 16.03 29.44
N SER A 88 29.66 16.56 28.82
CA SER A 88 30.86 17.04 29.51
C SER A 88 30.60 18.29 30.37
N PRO A 89 31.29 18.48 31.52
CA PRO A 89 32.20 17.54 32.17
C PRO A 89 31.49 16.22 32.54
N SER A 90 32.13 15.11 32.18
CA SER A 90 31.65 13.76 32.46
C SER A 90 32.83 12.85 32.74
N GLY A 91 32.58 11.78 33.48
CA GLY A 91 33.61 10.82 33.82
C GLY A 91 33.04 9.62 34.54
N ARG A 92 33.87 8.60 34.68
CA ARG A 92 33.49 7.33 35.28
C ARG A 92 34.66 6.78 36.07
N THR A 93 34.38 5.99 37.10
CA THR A 93 35.41 5.25 37.84
C THR A 93 36.27 4.45 36.85
N THR A 94 37.59 4.54 37.01
CA THR A 94 38.57 3.84 36.17
C THR A 94 38.36 2.34 36.23
N ALA A 95 38.60 1.64 35.12
CA ALA A 95 38.55 0.18 35.07
C ALA A 95 39.43 -0.43 36.19
N GLY A 96 38.89 -1.39 36.94
CA GLY A 96 39.56 -2.02 38.08
C GLY A 96 39.44 -1.29 39.42
N LYS A 97 38.83 -0.09 39.47
CA LYS A 97 38.51 0.62 40.72
C LYS A 97 36.99 0.66 40.93
N HIS A 98 36.57 0.68 42.19
CA HIS A 98 35.16 0.76 42.60
C HIS A 98 34.96 1.72 43.76
N VAL A 99 33.72 2.12 43.98
CA VAL A 99 33.28 2.90 45.14
C VAL A 99 32.18 2.14 45.88
N TYR A 100 31.96 2.52 47.14
CA TYR A 100 30.84 2.00 47.93
C TYR A 100 29.82 3.10 48.21
N CYS A 101 28.54 2.76 48.10
CA CYS A 101 27.41 3.61 48.48
C CYS A 101 26.65 2.94 49.61
N THR A 102 26.37 3.65 50.70
CA THR A 102 25.71 3.06 51.89
C THR A 102 24.29 2.57 51.64
N LEU A 103 23.66 3.00 50.54
CA LEU A 103 22.31 2.60 50.11
C LEU A 103 22.29 1.35 49.21
N LEU A 104 23.44 0.96 48.65
CA LEU A 104 23.55 -0.19 47.75
C LEU A 104 24.18 -1.34 48.53
N ARG A 105 23.33 -2.29 48.91
CA ARG A 105 23.69 -3.44 49.75
C ARG A 105 23.11 -4.71 49.16
N ASP A 106 23.80 -5.83 49.39
CA ASP A 106 23.31 -7.15 49.03
C ASP A 106 22.24 -7.66 50.01
N ASP A 107 21.74 -8.88 49.77
CA ASP A 107 20.73 -9.54 50.59
C ASP A 107 21.17 -9.78 52.04
N ASN A 108 22.48 -9.81 52.30
CA ASN A 108 23.06 -9.95 53.64
C ASN A 108 23.28 -8.60 54.34
N GLY A 109 23.00 -7.49 53.65
CA GLY A 109 23.21 -6.14 54.14
C GLY A 109 24.65 -5.63 53.98
N GLU A 110 25.53 -6.35 53.28
CA GLU A 110 26.90 -5.91 52.99
C GLU A 110 26.95 -4.91 51.83
N LEU A 111 27.95 -4.02 51.83
CA LEU A 111 28.09 -3.00 50.79
C LEU A 111 28.57 -3.63 49.47
N VAL A 112 27.89 -3.34 48.37
CA VAL A 112 28.30 -3.85 47.05
C VAL A 112 29.26 -2.92 46.34
N PRO A 113 30.29 -3.44 45.65
CA PRO A 113 31.15 -2.65 44.78
C PRO A 113 30.36 -1.99 43.64
N CYS A 114 30.49 -0.67 43.51
CA CYS A 114 29.77 0.13 42.51
C CYS A 114 30.72 0.86 41.54
N GLN A 115 30.24 1.03 40.31
CA GLN A 115 30.75 2.00 39.35
C GLN A 115 30.06 3.34 39.57
N GLU A 116 30.85 4.40 39.74
CA GLU A 116 30.36 5.77 39.76
C GLU A 116 30.54 6.40 38.37
N SER A 117 29.50 7.06 37.88
CA SER A 117 29.58 7.95 36.71
C SER A 117 29.02 9.32 37.04
N HIS A 118 29.59 10.37 36.45
CA HIS A 118 29.09 11.73 36.59
C HIS A 118 28.86 12.38 35.23
N TYR A 119 27.84 13.21 35.15
CA TYR A 119 27.42 13.91 33.94
C TYR A 119 26.94 15.32 34.29
N THR A 120 27.13 16.26 33.37
CA THR A 120 26.63 17.63 33.52
C THR A 120 25.49 17.86 32.53
N CYS A 121 24.43 18.53 32.98
CA CYS A 121 23.36 18.97 32.10
C CYS A 121 23.94 19.95 31.07
N GLN A 122 23.77 19.67 29.80
CA GLN A 122 24.23 20.51 28.71
C GLN A 122 23.25 21.66 28.41
N GLY A 123 22.22 21.85 29.24
CA GLY A 123 21.23 22.90 29.05
C GLY A 123 20.40 22.76 27.78
N SER A 124 20.11 23.89 27.13
CA SER A 124 19.22 23.97 25.96
C SER A 124 19.79 24.86 24.86
N LYS A 125 19.27 24.71 23.64
CA LYS A 125 19.52 25.63 22.52
C LYS A 125 18.33 26.58 22.41
N VAL A 126 18.59 27.87 22.36
CA VAL A 126 17.54 28.91 22.28
C VAL A 126 17.79 29.82 21.07
N CYS A 127 16.74 30.49 20.59
CA CYS A 127 16.93 31.55 19.61
C CYS A 127 17.68 32.74 20.25
N PRO A 128 18.60 33.43 19.54
CA PRO A 128 19.19 34.69 20.02
C PRO A 128 18.13 35.74 20.39
N GLU A 129 17.05 35.81 19.63
CA GLU A 129 15.95 36.78 19.81
C GLU A 129 14.95 36.40 20.91
N ILE A 130 15.30 35.48 21.81
CA ILE A 130 14.46 35.10 22.96
C ILE A 130 14.69 36.07 24.12
N ASP A 131 13.71 36.19 25.03
CA ASP A 131 13.96 36.75 26.36
C ASP A 131 14.96 35.86 27.12
N LEU A 132 16.24 36.22 27.11
CA LEU A 132 17.28 35.47 27.80
C LEU A 132 17.10 35.47 29.32
N VAL A 133 16.51 36.52 29.90
CA VAL A 133 16.27 36.62 31.35
C VAL A 133 15.19 35.61 31.74
N GLN A 134 14.08 35.59 31.01
CA GLN A 134 13.00 34.64 31.23
C GLN A 134 13.45 33.19 30.93
N ALA A 135 14.20 32.97 29.84
CA ALA A 135 14.67 31.64 29.45
C ALA A 135 15.69 31.06 30.44
N SER A 136 16.47 31.89 31.13
CA SER A 136 17.52 31.46 32.07
C SER A 136 17.03 31.32 33.52
N GLN A 137 15.74 31.53 33.79
CA GLN A 137 15.19 31.42 35.14
C GLN A 137 15.48 30.02 35.73
N PRO A 138 16.06 29.95 36.95
CA PRO A 138 16.45 28.69 37.54
C PRO A 138 15.22 27.88 37.95
N HIS A 139 15.25 26.57 37.71
CA HIS A 139 14.27 25.62 38.24
C HIS A 139 14.96 24.41 38.89
N THR A 140 14.37 23.91 39.97
CA THR A 140 14.80 22.72 40.71
C THR A 140 13.88 21.52 40.49
N ARG A 141 12.67 21.77 39.99
CA ARG A 141 11.66 20.76 39.68
C ARG A 141 11.02 21.07 38.34
N ALA A 142 10.80 20.04 37.53
CA ALA A 142 10.06 20.15 36.28
C ALA A 142 8.97 19.07 36.23
N THR A 143 7.78 19.47 35.78
CA THR A 143 6.64 18.57 35.59
C THR A 143 6.09 18.70 34.17
N ARG A 144 5.31 17.72 33.72
CA ARG A 144 4.65 17.78 32.41
C ARG A 144 3.63 18.93 32.34
N GLU A 145 3.00 19.26 33.47
CA GLU A 145 2.06 20.38 33.61
C GLU A 145 2.79 21.71 33.45
N ALA A 146 3.94 21.89 34.09
CA ALA A 146 4.76 23.09 33.95
C ALA A 146 5.27 23.26 32.51
N LEU A 147 5.66 22.17 31.85
CA LEU A 147 6.03 22.19 30.44
C LEU A 147 4.83 22.58 29.56
N LYS A 148 3.65 22.01 29.81
CA LYS A 148 2.42 22.33 29.07
C LYS A 148 2.07 23.80 29.19
N PHE A 149 2.15 24.37 30.39
CA PHE A 149 1.91 25.79 30.64
C PHE A 149 2.88 26.67 29.84
N ARG A 150 4.18 26.36 29.87
CA ARG A 150 5.20 27.06 29.07
C ARG A 150 4.88 27.02 27.58
N LEU A 151 4.53 25.85 27.05
CA LEU A 151 4.21 25.69 25.63
C LEU A 151 2.94 26.45 25.23
N GLN A 152 1.93 26.48 26.10
CA GLN A 152 0.72 27.29 25.90
C GLN A 152 1.05 28.78 25.88
N GLN A 153 1.92 29.26 26.77
CA GLN A 153 2.38 30.65 26.77
C GLN A 153 3.13 30.99 25.47
N SER A 154 4.04 30.12 25.01
CA SER A 154 4.73 30.30 23.72
C SER A 154 3.76 30.32 22.53
N GLN A 155 2.70 29.51 22.59
CA GLN A 155 1.62 29.52 21.59
C GLN A 155 0.77 30.78 21.66
N GLN A 156 0.45 31.32 22.85
CA GLN A 156 -0.33 32.55 22.99
C GLN A 156 0.43 33.79 22.49
N LEU A 157 1.75 33.84 22.75
CA LEU A 157 2.66 34.83 22.16
C LEU A 157 2.69 34.74 20.63
N SER A 158 2.35 33.57 20.08
CA SER A 158 2.09 33.37 18.66
C SER A 158 0.58 33.57 18.38
N HIS A 159 0.12 34.82 18.28
CA HIS A 159 -1.29 35.20 18.07
C HIS A 159 -2.07 34.32 17.06
N PRO A 160 -3.42 34.17 17.19
CA PRO A 160 -4.21 33.27 16.34
C PRO A 160 -3.96 33.52 14.85
N ARG A 161 -3.93 32.42 14.09
CA ARG A 161 -3.62 32.42 12.65
C ARG A 161 -4.65 33.27 11.87
N SER A 162 -4.38 34.56 11.70
CA SER A 162 -5.14 35.40 10.76
C SER A 162 -4.78 35.03 9.32
N ALA A 163 -5.70 35.28 8.39
CA ALA A 163 -5.41 35.08 6.96
C ALA A 163 -4.22 35.95 6.51
N GLN A 164 -4.12 37.17 7.04
CA GLN A 164 -3.01 38.09 6.79
C GLN A 164 -1.66 37.53 7.25
N ARG A 165 -1.59 36.96 8.47
CA ARG A 165 -0.38 36.29 8.97
C ARG A 165 0.02 35.13 8.08
N ALA A 166 -0.95 34.30 7.67
CA ALA A 166 -0.67 33.15 6.82
C ALA A 166 -0.16 33.56 5.43
N LEU A 167 -0.72 34.62 4.85
CA LEU A 167 -0.25 35.21 3.59
C LEU A 167 1.18 35.72 3.73
N PHE A 168 1.44 36.53 4.77
CA PHE A 168 2.76 37.08 5.06
C PHE A 168 3.84 36.01 5.25
N GLU A 169 3.60 35.02 6.14
CA GLU A 169 4.54 33.93 6.40
C GLU A 169 4.80 33.08 5.13
N LYS A 170 3.77 32.90 4.30
CA LYS A 170 3.86 32.17 3.03
C LYS A 170 4.68 32.95 1.99
N THR A 171 4.46 34.26 1.83
CA THR A 171 5.24 35.13 0.95
C THR A 171 6.71 35.15 1.36
N LEU A 172 6.98 35.38 2.64
CA LEU A 172 8.35 35.42 3.18
C LEU A 172 9.08 34.07 3.02
N SER A 173 8.38 32.96 3.24
CA SER A 173 8.93 31.61 3.04
C SER A 173 9.26 31.31 1.57
N LEU A 174 8.47 31.85 0.63
CA LEU A 174 8.72 31.72 -0.81
C LEU A 174 10.00 32.47 -1.20
N PHE A 175 10.08 33.75 -0.86
CA PHE A 175 11.26 34.58 -1.11
C PHE A 175 12.54 33.91 -0.61
N ARG A 176 12.50 33.41 0.63
CA ARG A 176 13.62 32.67 1.20
C ARG A 176 13.95 31.37 0.46
N SER A 177 12.94 30.62 0.01
CA SER A 177 13.16 29.37 -0.72
C SER A 177 13.95 29.63 -2.00
N TYR A 178 13.65 30.74 -2.70
CA TYR A 178 14.43 31.21 -3.85
C TYR A 178 15.85 31.61 -3.47
N ARG A 179 16.05 32.39 -2.40
CA ARG A 179 17.39 32.70 -1.89
C ARG A 179 18.19 31.45 -1.53
N THR A 180 17.55 30.40 -1.00
CA THR A 180 18.23 29.17 -0.53
C THR A 180 18.55 28.18 -1.65
N ALA A 181 17.60 27.97 -2.55
CA ALA A 181 17.68 26.93 -3.56
C ALA A 181 18.14 27.44 -4.93
N GLY A 182 18.25 28.75 -5.11
CA GLY A 182 18.51 29.37 -6.40
C GLY A 182 17.32 29.21 -7.36
N CYS A 183 17.57 29.40 -8.66
CA CYS A 183 16.55 29.34 -9.71
C CYS A 183 15.92 27.94 -9.90
N LEU A 184 16.43 26.89 -9.22
CA LEU A 184 16.05 25.47 -9.34
C LEU A 184 16.09 24.85 -10.75
N GLY A 185 16.41 25.64 -11.79
CA GLY A 185 16.55 25.19 -13.17
C GLY A 185 17.82 24.33 -13.39
N PRO A 186 17.83 23.50 -14.45
CA PRO A 186 19.02 22.74 -14.85
C PRO A 186 20.17 23.71 -15.14
N ALA A 187 21.39 23.35 -14.68
CA ALA A 187 22.57 24.15 -14.97
C ALA A 187 22.85 24.13 -16.47
N ASP A 188 22.89 25.30 -17.11
CA ASP A 188 23.20 25.43 -18.53
C ASP A 188 24.68 25.14 -18.77
N SER A 189 24.98 24.24 -19.71
CA SER A 189 26.33 23.72 -19.96
C SER A 189 27.27 24.70 -20.70
N GLY A 190 26.83 25.95 -20.93
CA GLY A 190 27.52 26.90 -21.82
C GLY A 190 27.80 28.31 -21.29
N SER A 191 27.36 28.71 -20.08
CA SER A 191 27.55 30.09 -19.62
C SER A 191 28.81 30.25 -18.77
N THR A 192 29.86 30.85 -19.34
CA THR A 192 30.94 31.47 -18.56
C THR A 192 30.41 32.66 -17.75
N PRO A 193 30.91 32.90 -16.53
CA PRO A 193 30.43 34.02 -15.71
C PRO A 193 30.89 35.36 -16.33
N ARG A 194 29.94 36.22 -16.70
CA ARG A 194 30.18 37.67 -16.75
C ARG A 194 30.06 38.18 -15.32
N ARG A 195 31.18 38.28 -14.60
CA ARG A 195 31.25 39.07 -13.36
C ARG A 195 31.97 40.38 -13.68
N SER A 196 31.30 41.51 -13.40
CA SER A 196 31.92 42.83 -13.39
C SER A 196 32.69 43.03 -12.07
N PRO A 197 33.79 43.79 -12.03
CA PRO A 197 34.66 43.87 -10.84
C PRO A 197 34.16 44.75 -9.67
N ASP A 198 32.92 45.26 -9.68
CA ASP A 198 32.48 46.32 -8.75
C ASP A 198 31.54 45.86 -7.60
N ASP A 199 31.19 44.57 -7.51
CA ASP A 199 30.21 44.05 -6.53
C ASP A 199 30.88 43.52 -5.24
N SER A 200 31.69 44.35 -4.56
CA SER A 200 32.44 43.91 -3.36
C SER A 200 31.57 43.62 -2.12
N ASP A 201 30.35 44.17 -2.05
CA ASP A 201 29.42 43.94 -0.92
C ASP A 201 28.50 42.71 -1.13
N GLU A 202 28.17 42.35 -2.39
CA GLU A 202 27.35 41.15 -2.69
C GLU A 202 28.13 39.83 -2.52
N ASP A 203 29.45 39.84 -2.79
CA ASP A 203 30.32 38.67 -2.61
C ASP A 203 30.37 38.20 -1.13
N ASP A 204 30.22 39.12 -0.19
CA ASP A 204 30.30 38.84 1.25
C ASP A 204 29.01 38.21 1.81
N GLU A 205 27.86 38.52 1.21
CA GLU A 205 26.57 37.88 1.52
C GLU A 205 26.48 36.47 0.92
N ASP A 206 26.89 36.31 -0.34
CA ASP A 206 26.89 35.02 -1.03
C ASP A 206 27.82 34.01 -0.36
N VAL A 207 29.00 34.44 0.09
CA VAL A 207 29.94 33.58 0.82
C VAL A 207 29.37 33.14 2.17
N ARG A 208 28.76 34.04 2.95
CA ARG A 208 28.11 33.68 4.22
C ARG A 208 26.93 32.75 4.01
N TRP A 209 26.16 32.97 2.95
CA TRP A 209 25.03 32.12 2.59
C TRP A 209 25.42 30.71 2.16
N GLN A 210 26.50 30.59 1.38
CA GLN A 210 27.08 29.31 1.03
C GLN A 210 27.55 28.56 2.28
N ALA A 211 28.24 29.24 3.21
CA ALA A 211 28.67 28.65 4.48
C ALA A 211 27.48 28.20 5.36
N GLN A 212 26.41 28.99 5.40
CA GLN A 212 25.16 28.65 6.09
C GLN A 212 24.49 27.40 5.49
N THR A 213 24.45 27.33 4.17
CA THR A 213 23.87 26.22 3.41
C THR A 213 24.70 24.94 3.53
N GLU A 214 26.03 25.06 3.57
CA GLU A 214 26.94 23.94 3.77
C GLU A 214 26.80 23.33 5.17
N LYS A 215 26.68 24.18 6.21
CA LYS A 215 26.30 23.76 7.57
C LYS A 215 24.94 23.04 7.61
N ASN A 216 23.97 23.48 6.79
CA ASN A 216 22.67 22.81 6.66
C ASN A 216 22.75 21.46 5.93
N ARG A 217 23.63 21.34 4.93
CA ARG A 217 23.82 20.14 4.10
C ARG A 217 24.55 19.02 4.83
N ARG A 218 25.32 19.31 5.88
CA ARG A 218 25.98 18.30 6.73
C ARG A 218 26.82 17.31 5.92
N GLY A 219 27.51 17.79 4.88
CA GLY A 219 28.33 16.96 3.98
C GLY A 219 27.57 16.25 2.86
N HIS A 220 26.25 16.43 2.71
CA HIS A 220 25.53 15.97 1.53
C HIS A 220 25.86 16.85 0.31
N ALA A 221 26.14 16.20 -0.83
CA ALA A 221 26.47 16.88 -2.07
C ALA A 221 25.33 17.84 -2.50
N PRO A 222 25.66 19.09 -2.90
CA PRO A 222 24.67 19.98 -3.50
C PRO A 222 24.03 19.34 -4.73
N LYS A 223 22.74 19.59 -4.95
CA LYS A 223 22.20 19.50 -6.32
C LYS A 223 22.77 20.67 -7.12
N ARG A 224 23.29 20.40 -8.33
CA ARG A 224 23.70 21.47 -9.25
C ARG A 224 22.46 22.20 -9.74
N THR A 225 22.35 23.49 -9.42
CA THR A 225 21.29 24.41 -9.87
C THR A 225 21.93 25.55 -10.68
N CYS A 226 21.15 26.31 -11.45
CA CYS A 226 21.71 27.45 -12.18
C CYS A 226 22.25 28.55 -11.24
N ASN A 227 23.28 29.26 -11.69
CA ASN A 227 23.94 30.37 -10.98
C ASN A 227 23.40 31.75 -11.42
N GLY A 228 22.25 31.81 -12.09
CA GLY A 228 21.66 33.06 -12.56
C GLY A 228 21.03 33.86 -11.42
N ARG A 229 20.97 35.20 -11.59
CA ARG A 229 20.25 36.11 -10.69
C ARG A 229 18.74 35.86 -10.81
N ILE A 230 18.04 35.77 -9.68
CA ILE A 230 16.58 35.65 -9.63
C ILE A 230 16.01 37.07 -9.72
N ILE A 231 15.12 37.30 -10.67
CA ILE A 231 14.45 38.58 -10.91
C ILE A 231 12.94 38.31 -10.91
N LEU A 232 12.19 39.09 -10.14
CA LEU A 232 10.73 39.20 -10.26
C LEU A 232 10.47 40.24 -11.34
N ASP A 233 9.77 39.86 -12.41
CA ASP A 233 9.45 40.76 -13.52
C ASP A 233 7.98 40.57 -13.94
N HIS A 234 7.44 41.47 -14.73
CA HIS A 234 6.05 41.46 -15.18
C HIS A 234 5.96 41.08 -16.66
N ASP A 235 5.08 40.15 -17.01
CA ASP A 235 4.86 39.81 -18.41
C ASP A 235 4.11 40.94 -19.15
N HIS A 236 3.98 40.80 -20.46
CA HIS A 236 3.25 41.76 -21.31
C HIS A 236 1.76 41.95 -20.93
N THR A 237 1.20 41.09 -20.08
CA THR A 237 -0.16 41.22 -19.53
C THR A 237 -0.19 41.82 -18.13
N GLY A 238 0.97 42.24 -17.60
CA GLY A 238 1.11 42.79 -16.25
C GLY A 238 1.21 41.72 -15.15
N ARG A 239 1.42 40.44 -15.49
CA ARG A 239 1.52 39.37 -14.49
C ARG A 239 2.94 39.22 -13.98
N ALA A 240 3.12 39.32 -12.66
CA ALA A 240 4.40 39.04 -12.01
C ALA A 240 4.82 37.58 -12.23
N PHE A 241 6.07 37.35 -12.66
CA PHE A 241 6.64 36.02 -12.85
C PHE A 241 8.05 35.90 -12.26
N VAL A 242 8.25 34.83 -11.50
CA VAL A 242 9.53 34.17 -11.21
C VAL A 242 9.30 32.70 -11.50
N TRP A 243 9.48 32.25 -12.76
CA TRP A 243 9.12 30.89 -13.21
C TRP A 243 7.86 30.32 -12.50
N TYR A 244 6.66 30.73 -12.94
CA TYR A 244 5.35 30.27 -12.44
C TYR A 244 4.96 30.72 -11.01
N ILE A 245 4.99 32.02 -10.69
CA ILE A 245 4.16 32.55 -9.59
C ILE A 245 2.73 32.70 -10.15
N SER A 246 1.72 32.10 -9.52
CA SER A 246 0.32 32.33 -9.92
C SER A 246 -0.25 33.54 -9.18
N GLU A 247 -0.96 34.40 -9.90
CA GLU A 247 -1.65 35.57 -9.34
C GLU A 247 -2.56 35.18 -8.15
N GLY A 248 -2.54 35.99 -7.09
CA GLY A 248 -3.42 35.85 -5.92
C GLY A 248 -2.99 34.83 -4.85
N LEU A 249 -1.86 34.14 -5.00
CA LEU A 249 -1.36 33.21 -3.98
C LEU A 249 -0.44 33.82 -2.92
N PHE A 250 0.15 34.97 -3.22
CA PHE A 250 1.15 35.66 -2.40
C PHE A 250 0.87 37.16 -2.39
N ASP A 251 1.44 37.84 -1.40
CA ASP A 251 1.45 39.30 -1.32
C ASP A 251 2.53 39.81 -2.29
N LEU A 252 2.11 40.32 -3.45
CA LEU A 252 3.03 40.69 -4.53
C LEU A 252 3.80 41.96 -4.19
N ASP A 253 3.16 42.95 -3.57
CA ASP A 253 3.78 44.20 -3.16
C ASP A 253 4.92 43.94 -2.15
N TYR A 254 4.68 43.07 -1.16
CA TYR A 254 5.72 42.68 -0.22
C TYR A 254 6.82 41.84 -0.89
N LEU A 255 6.47 40.98 -1.84
CA LEU A 255 7.44 40.14 -2.55
C LEU A 255 8.34 40.95 -3.47
N GLU A 256 7.79 41.95 -4.17
CA GLU A 256 8.50 42.89 -5.02
C GLU A 256 9.49 43.72 -4.20
N ALA A 257 9.01 44.32 -3.09
CA ALA A 257 9.88 45.04 -2.16
C ALA A 257 11.06 44.17 -1.65
N LEU A 258 10.82 42.88 -1.37
CA LEU A 258 11.87 41.94 -0.95
C LEU A 258 12.90 41.63 -2.05
N PHE A 259 12.48 41.55 -3.32
CA PHE A 259 13.40 41.29 -4.45
C PHE A 259 14.17 42.54 -4.88
N ASP A 260 13.55 43.71 -4.77
CA ASP A 260 14.14 44.99 -5.16
C ASP A 260 15.00 45.61 -4.05
N GLY A 261 14.88 45.12 -2.81
CA GLY A 261 15.60 45.66 -1.66
C GLY A 261 15.04 47.01 -1.20
N ASP A 262 13.72 47.21 -1.34
CA ASP A 262 13.05 48.43 -0.89
C ASP A 262 12.85 48.39 0.63
N ASP A 263 13.85 48.89 1.36
CA ASP A 263 13.87 48.90 2.82
C ASP A 263 12.68 49.66 3.45
N GLU A 264 12.15 50.69 2.78
CA GLU A 264 11.03 51.48 3.30
C GLU A 264 9.72 50.68 3.22
N VAL A 265 9.43 50.06 2.09
CA VAL A 265 8.23 49.23 1.90
C VAL A 265 8.32 47.95 2.73
N ILE A 266 9.49 47.30 2.78
CA ILE A 266 9.74 46.16 3.66
C ILE A 266 9.44 46.53 5.11
N ALA A 267 9.95 47.68 5.58
CA ALA A 267 9.73 48.13 6.95
C ALA A 267 8.23 48.35 7.24
N GLN A 268 7.46 48.91 6.30
CA GLN A 268 6.01 49.08 6.48
C GLN A 268 5.29 47.74 6.70
N PHE A 269 5.56 46.74 5.85
CA PHE A 269 4.96 45.41 5.98
C PHE A 269 5.39 44.70 7.27
N GLU A 270 6.68 44.77 7.63
CA GLU A 270 7.21 44.09 8.80
C GLU A 270 6.83 44.76 10.13
N LEU A 271 6.73 46.10 10.17
CA LEU A 271 6.21 46.84 11.32
C LEU A 271 4.71 46.57 11.50
N ALA A 272 3.94 46.59 10.41
CA ALA A 272 2.53 46.21 10.46
C ALA A 272 2.36 44.76 10.95
N ALA A 273 3.18 43.82 10.48
CA ALA A 273 3.19 42.44 10.97
C ALA A 273 3.50 42.38 12.48
N ARG A 274 4.52 43.11 12.94
CA ARG A 274 4.93 43.19 14.35
C ARG A 274 3.80 43.72 15.24
N ASP A 275 3.16 44.80 14.83
CA ASP A 275 2.06 45.43 15.57
C ASP A 275 0.83 44.50 15.63
N ASN A 276 0.69 43.60 14.66
CA ASN A 276 -0.30 42.52 14.66
C ASN A 276 0.19 41.21 15.32
N GLY A 277 1.37 41.19 15.94
CA GLY A 277 1.86 40.05 16.71
C GLY A 277 2.43 38.88 15.89
N PHE A 278 2.90 39.11 14.65
CA PHE A 278 3.71 38.14 13.88
C PHE A 278 4.87 38.80 13.10
N GLY A 279 5.64 38.01 12.36
CA GLY A 279 6.73 38.52 11.50
C GLY A 279 8.13 38.49 12.14
N PRO A 280 9.17 38.85 11.36
CA PRO A 280 10.58 38.63 11.72
C PRO A 280 11.12 39.58 12.79
N LEU A 281 10.41 40.68 13.07
CA LEU A 281 10.77 41.70 14.07
C LEU A 281 10.31 41.37 15.50
N LEU A 282 9.59 40.27 15.69
CA LEU A 282 9.10 39.88 17.02
C LEU A 282 10.08 39.03 17.80
N GLN A 283 9.95 39.15 19.12
CA GLN A 283 10.63 38.29 20.06
C GLN A 283 10.28 36.81 19.82
N CYS A 284 11.31 35.98 19.81
CA CYS A 284 11.19 34.56 19.52
C CYS A 284 10.95 33.75 20.80
N THR A 285 10.24 32.64 20.70
CA THR A 285 10.05 31.69 21.82
C THR A 285 10.67 30.32 21.53
N THR A 286 11.45 30.21 20.46
CA THR A 286 12.04 28.94 20.02
C THR A 286 13.06 28.43 21.03
N VAL A 287 12.76 27.24 21.58
CA VAL A 287 13.66 26.47 22.43
C VAL A 287 13.78 25.05 21.88
N ARG A 288 14.98 24.50 21.89
CA ARG A 288 15.27 23.11 21.52
C ARG A 288 16.16 22.46 22.58
N ASN A 289 16.03 21.15 22.75
CA ASN A 289 16.95 20.39 23.60
C ASN A 289 18.38 20.50 23.04
N ASN A 290 19.40 20.53 23.91
CA ASN A 290 20.77 20.67 23.44
C ASN A 290 21.21 19.54 22.49
N GLY A 291 20.75 18.31 22.74
CA GLY A 291 21.03 17.14 21.90
C GLY A 291 20.42 17.18 20.48
N THR A 292 19.69 18.24 20.09
CA THR A 292 19.19 18.36 18.71
C THR A 292 20.32 18.65 17.72
N ASN A 293 20.23 18.04 16.53
CA ASN A 293 21.12 18.35 15.41
C ASN A 293 20.70 19.62 14.64
N LYS A 294 19.61 20.27 15.05
CA LYS A 294 19.15 21.54 14.44
C LYS A 294 20.07 22.68 14.87
N VAL A 295 20.54 23.44 13.89
CA VAL A 295 21.48 24.56 14.09
C VAL A 295 20.73 25.89 14.12
N TYR A 296 19.74 26.06 13.25
CA TYR A 296 19.03 27.33 13.10
C TYR A 296 17.62 27.32 13.69
N CYS A 297 17.15 28.52 14.04
CA CYS A 297 15.76 28.80 14.38
C CYS A 297 14.85 28.42 13.19
N PRO A 298 13.65 27.86 13.42
CA PRO A 298 12.68 27.64 12.35
C PRO A 298 11.92 28.91 11.95
N ASN A 299 12.00 29.97 12.75
CA ASN A 299 11.36 31.26 12.47
C ASN A 299 12.38 32.20 11.79
N GLU A 300 11.88 33.06 10.93
CA GLU A 300 12.66 34.11 10.28
C GLU A 300 12.92 35.27 11.26
N HIS A 301 14.10 35.87 11.17
CA HIS A 301 14.54 36.99 11.99
C HIS A 301 15.27 38.03 11.13
N ARG A 302 15.30 39.29 11.59
CA ARG A 302 16.18 40.33 11.03
C ARG A 302 17.45 40.42 11.88
N ASP A 303 18.63 40.43 11.26
CA ASP A 303 19.90 40.64 11.98
C ASP A 303 20.13 42.12 12.31
N SER A 304 21.24 42.45 12.98
CA SER A 304 21.58 43.84 13.34
C SER A 304 21.82 44.76 12.13
N GLY A 305 22.04 44.19 10.93
CA GLY A 305 22.15 44.92 9.67
C GLY A 305 20.83 45.00 8.91
N GLY A 306 19.71 44.60 9.53
CA GLY A 306 18.39 44.61 8.88
C GLY A 306 18.18 43.48 7.88
N ARG A 307 19.05 42.46 7.82
CA ARG A 307 18.95 41.39 6.83
C ARG A 307 18.11 40.22 7.34
N LEU A 308 17.34 39.62 6.44
CA LEU A 308 16.53 38.45 6.76
C LEU A 308 17.42 37.19 6.92
N VAL A 309 17.46 36.62 8.12
CA VAL A 309 18.31 35.49 8.46
C VAL A 309 17.57 34.40 9.24
N LEU A 310 18.07 33.18 9.07
CA LEU A 310 17.82 32.11 10.03
C LEU A 310 18.84 32.15 11.16
N ALA A 311 18.46 32.78 12.27
CA ALA A 311 19.31 32.92 13.44
C ALA A 311 19.86 31.56 13.92
N SER A 312 21.19 31.48 14.10
CA SER A 312 21.84 30.30 14.69
C SER A 312 21.45 30.19 16.16
N LEU A 313 20.95 29.03 16.56
CA LEU A 313 20.56 28.77 17.94
C LEU A 313 21.79 28.90 18.85
N THR A 314 21.65 29.68 19.91
CA THR A 314 22.67 29.89 20.93
C THR A 314 22.56 28.84 22.01
N HIS A 315 23.71 28.49 22.61
CA HIS A 315 23.78 27.50 23.66
C HIS A 315 23.58 28.15 25.02
N LEU A 316 22.53 27.74 25.73
CA LEU A 316 22.29 28.11 27.11
C LEU A 316 22.82 27.01 28.02
N SER A 317 24.06 27.18 28.48
CA SER A 317 24.76 26.21 29.32
C SER A 317 24.12 26.02 30.70
N CYS A 318 24.33 24.85 31.29
CA CYS A 318 23.80 24.51 32.61
C CYS A 318 24.90 23.92 33.49
N LYS A 319 24.82 24.18 34.80
CA LYS A 319 25.78 23.69 35.80
C LYS A 319 25.24 22.55 36.65
N SER A 320 24.00 22.13 36.42
CA SER A 320 23.39 21.02 37.15
C SER A 320 24.09 19.69 36.80
N THR A 321 24.29 18.83 37.78
CA THR A 321 25.05 17.58 37.66
C THR A 321 24.25 16.37 38.11
N PHE A 322 24.57 15.23 37.51
CA PHE A 322 24.02 13.92 37.81
C PHE A 322 25.17 12.98 38.18
N ARG A 323 25.15 12.36 39.36
CA ARG A 323 26.08 11.30 39.76
C ARG A 323 25.31 9.98 39.89
N CYS A 324 25.70 8.96 39.15
CA CYS A 324 25.04 7.67 39.12
C CYS A 324 25.95 6.61 39.77
N PHE A 325 25.40 5.85 40.71
CA PHE A 325 26.05 4.72 41.37
C PHE A 325 25.35 3.43 40.93
N GLU A 326 26.08 2.61 40.19
CA GLU A 326 25.58 1.36 39.60
C GLU A 326 26.42 0.19 40.14
N PRO A 327 25.80 -0.85 40.72
CA PRO A 327 26.50 -2.06 41.11
C PRO A 327 27.27 -2.67 39.93
N LEU A 328 28.48 -3.17 40.19
CA LEU A 328 29.26 -3.90 39.18
C LEU A 328 28.49 -5.15 38.74
N GLU A 329 28.72 -5.58 37.50
CA GLU A 329 27.95 -6.64 36.84
C GLU A 329 27.75 -7.92 37.67
N PRO A 330 28.77 -8.46 38.39
CA PRO A 330 28.58 -9.63 39.24
C PRO A 330 27.61 -9.44 40.42
N TYR A 331 27.38 -8.20 40.87
CA TYR A 331 26.60 -7.86 42.06
C TYR A 331 25.18 -7.38 41.74
N ARG A 332 24.82 -7.20 40.46
CA ARG A 332 23.50 -6.65 40.06
C ARG A 332 22.32 -7.54 40.46
N ARG A 333 22.52 -8.85 40.57
CA ARG A 333 21.47 -9.76 41.06
C ARG A 333 21.24 -9.64 42.57
N ALA A 334 22.31 -9.49 43.33
CA ALA A 334 22.26 -9.34 44.79
C ALA A 334 21.85 -7.93 45.23
N CYS A 335 22.14 -6.90 44.42
CA CYS A 335 21.69 -5.53 44.63
C CYS A 335 21.15 -4.95 43.32
N PRO A 336 19.88 -5.20 42.98
CA PRO A 336 19.27 -4.73 41.74
C PRO A 336 18.77 -3.29 41.90
N ARG A 337 19.64 -2.39 42.35
CA ARG A 337 19.31 -0.99 42.63
C ARG A 337 20.34 -0.05 42.04
N VAL A 338 19.88 1.11 41.57
CA VAL A 338 20.73 2.20 41.07
C VAL A 338 20.37 3.49 41.77
N LEU A 339 21.37 4.21 42.27
CA LEU A 339 21.19 5.54 42.86
C LEU A 339 21.65 6.61 41.89
N VAL A 340 20.79 7.59 41.63
CA VAL A 340 21.14 8.81 40.90
C VAL A 340 21.04 10.01 41.83
N VAL A 341 22.11 10.77 41.97
CA VAL A 341 22.18 11.98 42.80
C VAL A 341 22.21 13.20 41.89
N CYS A 342 21.26 14.12 42.08
CA CYS A 342 21.09 15.35 41.32
C CYS A 342 21.49 16.54 42.20
N GLN A 343 22.27 17.47 41.63
CA GLN A 343 22.77 18.65 42.34
C GLN A 343 22.83 19.86 41.40
N GLY A 344 22.40 21.02 41.92
CA GLY A 344 22.42 22.31 41.24
C GLY A 344 21.12 22.58 40.47
N ALA A 345 20.64 23.82 40.54
CA ALA A 345 19.46 24.26 39.80
C ALA A 345 19.72 24.34 38.29
N HIS A 346 18.69 24.08 37.49
CA HIS A 346 18.74 24.19 36.04
C HIS A 346 18.45 25.63 35.59
N THR A 347 19.39 26.26 34.88
CA THR A 347 19.32 27.64 34.37
C THR A 347 18.94 27.68 32.89
N HIS A 348 17.91 26.94 32.50
CA HIS A 348 17.40 26.90 31.13
C HIS A 348 15.91 26.50 31.13
N PRO A 349 15.17 26.66 30.03
CA PRO A 349 13.77 26.25 29.98
C PRO A 349 13.63 24.72 30.08
N ILE A 350 12.47 24.24 30.56
CA ILE A 350 12.18 22.80 30.67
C ILE A 350 12.32 22.14 29.28
N PRO A 351 13.28 21.22 29.07
CA PRO A 351 13.49 20.61 27.77
C PRO A 351 12.32 19.69 27.38
N LEU A 352 12.11 19.49 26.08
CA LEU A 352 11.02 18.68 25.55
C LEU A 352 11.30 17.17 25.71
N PRO A 353 10.32 16.33 26.08
CA PRO A 353 10.49 14.89 26.27
C PRO A 353 10.53 14.15 24.92
N ILE A 354 11.52 14.48 24.09
CA ILE A 354 11.69 13.92 22.74
C ILE A 354 12.31 12.52 22.76
N LYS A 355 12.99 12.14 23.85
CA LYS A 355 13.67 10.85 23.96
C LYS A 355 12.67 9.80 24.41
N THR A 356 12.57 8.66 23.71
CA THR A 356 11.79 7.52 24.18
C THR A 356 12.55 6.80 25.30
N PRO A 357 11.97 6.61 26.49
CA PRO A 357 12.58 5.85 27.57
C PRO A 357 12.90 4.40 27.14
N PRO A 358 14.00 3.78 27.64
CA PRO A 358 14.39 2.42 27.26
C PRO A 358 13.30 1.37 27.46
N ALA A 359 12.59 1.39 28.60
CA ALA A 359 11.50 0.47 28.89
C ALA A 359 10.37 0.56 27.84
N ILE A 360 9.93 1.78 27.51
CA ILE A 360 8.89 2.00 26.49
C ILE A 360 9.38 1.61 25.09
N ARG A 361 10.66 1.87 24.78
CA ARG A 361 11.25 1.43 23.51
C ARG A 361 11.26 -0.11 23.41
N ALA A 362 11.60 -0.80 24.50
CA ALA A 362 11.56 -2.27 24.56
C ALA A 362 10.14 -2.79 24.34
N GLU A 363 9.12 -2.21 25.00
CA GLU A 363 7.70 -2.55 24.79
C GLU A 363 7.30 -2.41 23.31
N VAL A 364 7.70 -1.33 22.64
CA VAL A 364 7.38 -1.11 21.21
C VAL A 364 8.12 -2.10 20.30
N ILE A 365 9.36 -2.44 20.62
CA ILE A 365 10.13 -3.45 19.87
C ILE A 365 9.48 -4.82 20.01
N GLU A 366 9.14 -5.24 21.23
CA GLU A 366 8.47 -6.52 21.49
C GLU A 366 7.12 -6.59 20.74
N LEU A 367 6.34 -5.50 20.76
CA LEU A 367 5.11 -5.40 20.00
C LEU A 367 5.33 -5.54 18.48
N LEU A 368 6.39 -4.94 17.92
CA LEU A 368 6.75 -5.11 16.51
C LEU A 368 7.10 -6.57 16.17
N GLU A 369 7.78 -7.27 17.07
CA GLU A 369 8.14 -8.68 16.87
C GLU A 369 6.92 -9.61 16.84
N THR A 370 5.80 -9.23 17.45
CA THR A 370 4.54 -10.00 17.38
C THR A 370 3.80 -9.90 16.04
N LEU A 371 4.19 -9.00 15.15
CA LEU A 371 3.48 -8.77 13.88
C LEU A 371 3.74 -9.84 12.81
N ASP A 372 4.72 -10.72 13.03
CA ASP A 372 5.07 -11.87 12.19
C ASP A 372 4.98 -11.60 10.68
N GLN A 373 3.91 -12.07 9.99
CA GLN A 373 3.74 -11.93 8.54
C GLN A 373 3.64 -10.48 8.04
N ASP A 374 3.25 -9.53 8.90
CA ASP A 374 3.10 -8.12 8.55
C ASP A 374 4.39 -7.30 8.73
N LEU A 375 5.34 -7.82 9.50
CA LEU A 375 6.61 -7.14 9.81
C LEU A 375 7.41 -6.71 8.56
N PRO A 376 7.57 -7.52 7.49
CA PRO A 376 8.35 -7.13 6.31
C PRO A 376 7.89 -5.82 5.64
N ASP A 377 6.58 -5.54 5.69
CA ASP A 377 5.95 -4.41 5.00
C ASP A 377 5.36 -3.38 5.97
N ILE A 378 5.71 -3.47 7.25
CA ILE A 378 5.24 -2.53 8.26
C ILE A 378 5.88 -1.16 8.04
N THR A 379 5.06 -0.12 8.16
CA THR A 379 5.48 1.28 8.10
C THR A 379 4.91 2.01 9.31
N PRO A 380 5.42 3.19 9.70
CA PRO A 380 4.86 3.92 10.85
C PRO A 380 3.35 4.11 10.76
N ARG A 381 2.82 4.40 9.56
CA ARG A 381 1.38 4.58 9.34
C ARG A 381 0.60 3.27 9.49
N ARG A 382 1.13 2.14 8.99
CA ARG A 382 0.49 0.82 9.14
C ARG A 382 0.55 0.33 10.59
N PHE A 383 1.69 0.54 11.28
CA PHE A 383 1.89 0.19 12.68
C PHE A 383 0.88 0.90 13.60
N ILE A 384 0.74 2.23 13.47
CA ILE A 384 -0.23 3.01 14.28
C ILE A 384 -1.68 2.52 14.09
N ARG A 385 -2.00 1.95 12.91
CA ARG A 385 -3.36 1.48 12.57
C ARG A 385 -3.52 -0.05 12.73
N HIS A 386 -2.51 -0.74 13.24
CA HIS A 386 -2.52 -2.19 13.27
C HIS A 386 -3.45 -2.71 14.39
N PRO A 387 -4.32 -3.70 14.12
CA PRO A 387 -5.24 -4.23 15.14
C PRO A 387 -4.53 -4.72 16.41
N VAL A 388 -3.37 -5.38 16.27
CA VAL A 388 -2.56 -5.85 17.41
C VAL A 388 -2.08 -4.67 18.27
N VAL A 389 -1.71 -3.55 17.65
CA VAL A 389 -1.28 -2.35 18.37
C VAL A 389 -2.46 -1.73 19.13
N PHE A 390 -3.64 -1.66 18.51
CA PHE A 390 -4.85 -1.19 19.22
C PHE A 390 -5.23 -2.08 20.39
N ALA A 391 -5.17 -3.41 20.22
CA ALA A 391 -5.46 -4.37 21.29
C ALA A 391 -4.45 -4.23 22.45
N TYR A 392 -3.16 -4.10 22.12
CA TYR A 392 -2.10 -3.83 23.09
C TYR A 392 -2.37 -2.54 23.87
N LEU A 393 -2.62 -1.43 23.18
CA LEU A 393 -2.83 -0.12 23.80
C LEU A 393 -4.06 -0.09 24.70
N ARG A 394 -5.18 -0.70 24.29
CA ARG A 394 -6.39 -0.81 25.12
C ARG A 394 -6.15 -1.61 26.40
N LYS A 395 -5.36 -2.70 26.30
CA LYS A 395 -4.98 -3.49 27.47
C LYS A 395 -4.03 -2.73 28.39
N ARG A 396 -3.06 -2.01 27.81
CA ARG A 396 -2.00 -1.28 28.54
C ARG A 396 -2.51 0.02 29.18
N LEU A 397 -3.48 0.68 28.56
CA LEU A 397 -4.06 1.97 28.95
C LEU A 397 -5.60 1.87 29.03
N PRO A 398 -6.15 1.08 29.97
CA PRO A 398 -7.59 0.78 30.02
C PRO A 398 -8.47 1.97 30.38
N THR A 399 -7.89 3.03 30.94
CA THR A 399 -8.59 4.27 31.33
C THR A 399 -8.91 5.17 30.14
N LEU A 400 -8.30 4.94 28.97
CA LEU A 400 -8.50 5.74 27.76
C LEU A 400 -9.42 5.00 26.79
N THR A 401 -10.39 5.72 26.20
CA THR A 401 -11.34 5.16 25.22
C THR A 401 -10.68 4.83 23.87
N HIS A 402 -9.77 5.70 23.43
CA HIS A 402 -9.07 5.61 22.15
C HIS A 402 -7.56 5.84 22.32
N PRO A 403 -6.85 4.93 23.01
CA PRO A 403 -5.44 5.11 23.29
C PRO A 403 -4.61 5.06 22.00
N THR A 404 -3.58 5.91 21.96
CA THR A 404 -2.60 6.02 20.88
C THR A 404 -1.19 5.75 21.42
N LEU A 405 -0.22 5.54 20.51
CA LEU A 405 1.19 5.40 20.92
C LEU A 405 1.71 6.67 21.62
N ALA A 406 1.17 7.85 21.33
CA ALA A 406 1.56 9.09 22.01
C ALA A 406 1.11 9.11 23.48
N ASP A 407 0.04 8.39 23.82
CA ASP A 407 -0.44 8.23 25.20
C ASP A 407 0.45 7.27 26.00
N LEU A 408 1.10 6.32 25.32
CA LEU A 408 2.15 5.50 25.94
C LEU A 408 3.38 6.35 26.24
N HIS A 409 3.85 7.13 25.26
CA HIS A 409 4.84 8.18 25.46
C HIS A 409 4.83 9.20 24.32
N ILE A 410 4.90 10.50 24.65
CA ILE A 410 4.74 11.59 23.68
C ILE A 410 5.78 11.60 22.56
N SER A 411 7.00 11.07 22.80
CA SER A 411 8.02 10.92 21.75
C SER A 411 7.58 10.01 20.59
N LEU A 412 6.61 9.12 20.81
CA LEU A 412 6.09 8.19 19.79
C LEU A 412 5.09 8.89 18.85
N ALA A 413 4.69 10.13 19.13
CA ALA A 413 4.02 10.98 18.16
C ALA A 413 4.93 11.29 16.96
N ASN A 414 6.26 11.23 17.14
CA ASN A 414 7.23 11.36 16.06
C ASN A 414 7.33 10.07 15.25
N ARG A 415 6.80 10.09 14.03
CA ARG A 415 6.83 8.94 13.12
C ARG A 415 8.24 8.50 12.72
N GLU A 416 9.24 9.39 12.77
CA GLU A 416 10.63 9.02 12.49
C GLU A 416 11.23 8.15 13.59
N HIS A 417 10.79 8.30 14.85
CA HIS A 417 11.20 7.37 15.92
C HIS A 417 10.61 5.97 15.69
N LEU A 418 9.32 5.90 15.34
CA LEU A 418 8.69 4.64 14.99
C LEU A 418 9.38 4.00 13.78
N LYS A 419 9.73 4.80 12.77
CA LYS A 419 10.49 4.33 11.60
C LYS A 419 11.85 3.76 12.00
N ALA A 420 12.57 4.42 12.90
CA ALA A 420 13.85 3.92 13.39
C ALA A 420 13.70 2.57 14.12
N PHE A 421 12.67 2.41 14.96
CA PHE A 421 12.41 1.14 15.64
C PHE A 421 11.98 0.03 14.68
N ILE A 422 11.08 0.34 13.73
CA ILE A 422 10.68 -0.57 12.67
C ILE A 422 11.90 -1.03 11.87
N ASN A 423 12.72 -0.10 11.40
CA ASN A 423 13.93 -0.42 10.62
C ASN A 423 14.90 -1.27 11.43
N GLN A 424 15.05 -1.02 12.73
CA GLN A 424 15.89 -1.84 13.61
C GLN A 424 15.38 -3.29 13.63
N VAL A 425 14.09 -3.50 13.89
CA VAL A 425 13.50 -4.86 13.97
C VAL A 425 13.51 -5.54 12.60
N GLN A 426 13.19 -4.82 11.53
CA GLN A 426 13.25 -5.34 10.16
C GLN A 426 14.67 -5.73 9.75
N LEU A 427 15.69 -4.93 10.07
CA LEU A 427 17.08 -5.26 9.76
C LEU A 427 17.56 -6.47 10.57
N GLN A 428 17.11 -6.61 11.82
CA GLN A 428 17.43 -7.77 12.65
C GLN A 428 16.78 -9.05 12.12
N ARG A 429 15.51 -8.98 11.67
CA ARG A 429 14.77 -10.15 11.16
C ARG A 429 15.06 -10.46 9.69
N TYR A 430 15.39 -9.45 8.90
CA TYR A 430 15.66 -9.52 7.46
C TYR A 430 16.95 -8.75 7.13
N PRO A 431 18.13 -9.26 7.55
CA PRO A 431 19.42 -8.56 7.38
C PRO A 431 19.79 -8.28 5.92
N HIS A 432 19.29 -9.07 4.98
CA HIS A 432 19.48 -8.91 3.54
C HIS A 432 18.32 -8.14 2.84
N GLY A 433 17.48 -7.46 3.63
CA GLY A 433 16.30 -6.74 3.18
C GLY A 433 15.11 -7.65 2.85
N THR A 434 14.07 -7.08 2.23
CA THR A 434 12.81 -7.78 1.93
C THR A 434 12.58 -8.03 0.43
N GLY A 435 13.60 -7.78 -0.40
CA GLY A 435 13.63 -8.06 -1.84
C GLY A 435 14.22 -9.44 -2.17
N TRP A 436 14.76 -9.59 -3.40
CA TRP A 436 15.31 -10.85 -3.91
C TRP A 436 16.41 -11.47 -3.03
N LYS A 437 17.41 -10.67 -2.61
CA LYS A 437 18.49 -11.14 -1.71
C LYS A 437 17.95 -11.61 -0.36
N GLY A 438 16.97 -10.88 0.18
CA GLY A 438 16.25 -11.25 1.40
C GLY A 438 15.55 -12.59 1.28
N LEU A 439 14.93 -12.85 0.13
CA LEU A 439 14.26 -14.12 -0.14
C LEU A 439 15.25 -15.30 -0.25
N ILE A 440 16.38 -15.12 -0.94
CA ILE A 440 17.42 -16.17 -1.04
C ILE A 440 17.87 -16.57 0.37
N HIS A 441 18.22 -15.58 1.20
CA HIS A 441 18.61 -15.83 2.59
C HIS A 441 17.50 -16.50 3.41
N LEU A 442 16.24 -16.11 3.19
CA LEU A 442 15.11 -16.74 3.85
C LEU A 442 14.97 -18.22 3.46
N LYS A 443 15.22 -18.56 2.19
CA LYS A 443 15.25 -19.95 1.72
C LYS A 443 16.41 -20.73 2.34
N GLU A 444 17.60 -20.16 2.42
CA GLU A 444 18.76 -20.80 3.07
C GLU A 444 18.43 -21.17 4.52
N ILE A 445 17.93 -20.21 5.31
CA ILE A 445 17.51 -20.45 6.70
C ILE A 445 16.41 -21.52 6.77
N GLN A 446 15.43 -21.48 5.87
CA GLN A 446 14.35 -22.46 5.83
C GLN A 446 14.89 -23.86 5.52
N ASP A 447 15.81 -23.99 4.57
CA ASP A 447 16.38 -25.26 4.13
C ASP A 447 17.27 -25.87 5.22
N GLU A 448 17.99 -25.04 5.98
CA GLU A 448 18.78 -25.46 7.15
C GLU A 448 17.92 -25.90 8.33
N ARG A 449 16.83 -25.18 8.63
CA ARG A 449 16.05 -25.38 9.85
C ARG A 449 14.88 -26.34 9.71
N LEU A 450 14.33 -26.50 8.51
CA LEU A 450 13.12 -27.28 8.27
C LEU A 450 13.38 -28.49 7.37
N PRO A 451 12.75 -29.65 7.68
CA PRO A 451 12.79 -30.80 6.78
C PRO A 451 12.05 -30.50 5.47
N PRO A 452 12.38 -31.18 4.35
CA PRO A 452 11.85 -30.87 3.02
C PRO A 452 10.32 -30.70 2.93
N HIS A 453 9.55 -31.56 3.59
CA HIS A 453 8.08 -31.54 3.56
C HIS A 453 7.45 -30.36 4.33
N SER A 454 8.21 -29.70 5.22
CA SER A 454 7.76 -28.54 6.01
C SER A 454 8.18 -27.20 5.39
N ARG A 455 8.88 -27.23 4.25
CA ARG A 455 9.36 -26.05 3.54
C ARG A 455 8.21 -25.46 2.72
N TYR A 456 7.99 -24.15 2.82
CA TYR A 456 6.98 -23.47 2.02
C TYR A 456 7.56 -22.92 0.72
N ILE A 457 8.75 -22.31 0.79
CA ILE A 457 9.50 -21.89 -0.41
C ILE A 457 10.19 -23.12 -1.00
N ARG A 458 9.61 -23.69 -2.05
CA ARG A 458 10.04 -24.97 -2.63
C ARG A 458 11.13 -24.80 -3.68
N HIS A 459 11.04 -23.75 -4.48
CA HIS A 459 11.98 -23.48 -5.58
C HIS A 459 12.27 -21.99 -5.71
N ILE A 460 13.53 -21.65 -5.97
CA ILE A 460 13.97 -20.29 -6.37
C ILE A 460 14.95 -20.47 -7.52
N GLU A 461 14.74 -19.73 -8.61
CA GLU A 461 15.62 -19.76 -9.77
C GLU A 461 15.76 -18.37 -10.38
N GLU A 462 16.99 -18.01 -10.74
CA GLU A 462 17.32 -16.84 -11.54
C GLU A 462 17.99 -17.30 -12.84
N ILE A 463 17.36 -17.02 -13.97
CA ILE A 463 17.80 -17.48 -15.29
C ILE A 463 18.19 -16.26 -16.11
N PRO A 464 19.43 -16.19 -16.63
CA PRO A 464 19.84 -15.13 -17.53
C PRO A 464 18.93 -15.07 -18.75
N ALA A 465 18.55 -13.86 -19.19
CA ALA A 465 17.58 -13.68 -20.27
C ALA A 465 17.97 -14.35 -21.59
N HIS A 466 19.28 -14.53 -21.85
CA HIS A 466 19.81 -15.18 -23.06
C HIS A 466 19.73 -16.72 -23.04
N ASN A 467 19.43 -17.33 -21.89
CA ASN A 467 19.37 -18.79 -21.75
C ASN A 467 17.96 -19.35 -21.97
N ILE A 468 17.04 -18.54 -22.47
CA ILE A 468 15.61 -18.87 -22.48
C ILE A 468 15.12 -18.87 -23.93
N CYS A 469 14.53 -19.99 -24.33
CA CYS A 469 13.88 -20.08 -25.63
C CYS A 469 12.75 -19.04 -25.72
N THR A 470 12.81 -18.20 -26.74
CA THR A 470 11.74 -17.26 -27.09
C THR A 470 10.76 -17.92 -28.05
N TYR A 471 9.47 -17.73 -27.82
CA TYR A 471 8.40 -18.20 -28.69
C TYR A 471 7.60 -17.01 -29.25
N GLU A 472 6.94 -17.19 -30.39
CA GLU A 472 6.12 -16.15 -31.05
C GLU A 472 5.00 -15.59 -30.15
N GLU A 473 4.58 -16.37 -29.16
CA GLU A 473 3.51 -16.08 -28.21
C GLU A 473 4.01 -15.43 -26.92
N ASP A 474 5.31 -15.19 -26.80
CA ASP A 474 5.87 -14.37 -25.74
C ASP A 474 5.58 -12.90 -26.07
N ASP A 475 4.98 -12.15 -25.14
CA ASP A 475 4.72 -10.71 -25.31
C ASP A 475 6.05 -9.93 -25.40
N LEU A 476 6.59 -9.79 -26.62
CA LEU A 476 7.82 -9.04 -26.91
C LEU A 476 7.64 -7.53 -26.73
N ASP A 477 6.39 -7.03 -26.84
CA ASP A 477 6.04 -5.60 -26.79
C ASP A 477 5.96 -5.01 -25.36
N ALA A 478 6.01 -5.85 -24.32
CA ALA A 478 6.03 -5.40 -22.93
C ALA A 478 7.45 -5.06 -22.42
N VAL A 479 8.46 -5.18 -23.27
CA VAL A 479 9.86 -4.95 -22.93
C VAL A 479 10.24 -3.51 -23.30
N ASP A 480 10.37 -2.62 -22.31
CA ASP A 480 11.08 -1.33 -22.53
C ASP A 480 12.44 -1.68 -23.16
N PRO A 481 12.89 -1.06 -24.26
CA PRO A 481 14.20 -1.31 -24.85
C PRO A 481 15.37 -1.20 -23.86
N ARG A 482 15.17 -0.50 -22.73
CA ARG A 482 16.11 -0.40 -21.59
C ARG A 482 16.06 -1.59 -20.61
N ASP A 483 15.04 -2.44 -20.67
CA ASP A 483 14.80 -3.61 -19.80
C ASP A 483 15.26 -4.95 -20.38
N ASN A 484 15.89 -4.95 -21.56
CA ASN A 484 16.37 -6.13 -22.30
C ASN A 484 17.41 -7.03 -21.58
N VAL A 485 17.74 -6.78 -20.30
CA VAL A 485 18.82 -7.48 -19.57
C VAL A 485 18.38 -8.10 -18.25
N LYS A 486 17.13 -7.91 -17.79
CA LYS A 486 16.71 -8.47 -16.47
C LYS A 486 16.55 -9.99 -16.53
N PRO A 487 17.14 -10.77 -15.61
CA PRO A 487 16.97 -12.23 -15.58
C PRO A 487 15.52 -12.61 -15.26
N ILE A 488 15.08 -13.78 -15.73
CA ILE A 488 13.82 -14.37 -15.30
C ILE A 488 14.01 -14.89 -13.87
N ARG A 489 13.10 -14.51 -12.99
CA ARG A 489 13.08 -14.94 -11.60
C ARG A 489 11.81 -15.70 -11.35
N ILE A 490 11.94 -16.91 -10.84
CA ILE A 490 10.82 -17.80 -10.50
C ILE A 490 10.96 -18.19 -9.03
N VAL A 491 9.87 -18.07 -8.29
CA VAL A 491 9.75 -18.56 -6.92
C VAL A 491 8.50 -19.41 -6.84
N ILE A 492 8.63 -20.67 -6.44
CA ILE A 492 7.49 -21.58 -6.26
C ILE A 492 7.28 -21.80 -4.77
N CYS A 493 6.08 -21.46 -4.30
CA CYS A 493 5.64 -21.58 -2.93
C CYS A 493 4.47 -22.57 -2.85
N MET A 494 4.61 -23.58 -2.01
CA MET A 494 3.63 -24.66 -1.87
C MET A 494 3.85 -25.38 -0.54
N ASP A 495 2.80 -25.55 0.24
CA ASP A 495 2.82 -26.38 1.44
C ASP A 495 2.86 -27.88 1.09
N GLY A 496 3.51 -28.70 1.89
CA GLY A 496 3.56 -30.16 1.67
C GLY A 496 2.17 -30.81 1.64
N ALA A 497 1.22 -30.36 2.45
CA ALA A 497 -0.16 -30.86 2.39
C ALA A 497 -0.89 -30.40 1.11
N ALA A 498 -0.60 -29.19 0.62
CA ALA A 498 -1.15 -28.69 -0.64
C ALA A 498 -0.63 -29.50 -1.84
N SER A 499 0.65 -29.88 -1.82
CA SER A 499 1.29 -30.77 -2.79
C SER A 499 0.58 -32.13 -2.88
N HIS A 500 0.29 -32.75 -1.74
CA HIS A 500 -0.46 -34.01 -1.68
C HIS A 500 -1.89 -33.87 -2.24
N ARG A 501 -2.56 -32.76 -1.93
CA ARG A 501 -3.90 -32.50 -2.48
C ARG A 501 -3.86 -32.23 -3.98
N LEU A 502 -2.83 -31.55 -4.48
CA LEU A 502 -2.64 -31.32 -5.92
C LEU A 502 -2.49 -32.64 -6.67
N ALA A 503 -1.80 -33.63 -6.10
CA ALA A 503 -1.68 -34.97 -6.68
C ALA A 503 -3.03 -35.69 -6.86
N LEU A 504 -4.03 -35.34 -6.04
CA LEU A 504 -5.38 -35.90 -6.08
C LEU A 504 -6.39 -35.00 -6.84
N ALA A 505 -5.96 -33.81 -7.27
CA ALA A 505 -6.84 -32.84 -7.88
C ALA A 505 -7.21 -33.25 -9.32
N GLN A 506 -8.51 -33.22 -9.63
CA GLN A 506 -9.02 -33.58 -10.95
C GLN A 506 -9.35 -32.35 -11.82
N PHE A 507 -9.68 -31.21 -11.19
CA PHE A 507 -10.07 -29.98 -11.88
C PHE A 507 -9.28 -28.83 -11.30
N LEU A 508 -8.49 -28.19 -12.17
CA LEU A 508 -7.59 -27.11 -11.78
C LEU A 508 -7.96 -25.82 -12.50
N GLN A 509 -7.72 -24.72 -11.80
CA GLN A 509 -7.88 -23.36 -12.30
C GLN A 509 -6.55 -22.63 -12.11
N SER A 510 -6.19 -21.81 -13.09
CA SER A 510 -5.05 -20.89 -12.94
C SER A 510 -5.42 -19.48 -13.35
N ASP A 511 -4.82 -18.51 -12.65
CA ASP A 511 -4.97 -17.09 -12.92
C ASP A 511 -3.68 -16.35 -12.51
N ILE A 512 -3.48 -15.13 -13.03
CA ILE A 512 -2.37 -14.27 -12.62
C ILE A 512 -2.88 -12.99 -11.96
N ALA A 513 -2.39 -12.73 -10.74
CA ALA A 513 -2.58 -11.47 -10.04
C ALA A 513 -1.37 -10.52 -10.23
N PHE A 514 -1.67 -9.24 -10.46
CA PHE A 514 -0.67 -8.20 -10.73
C PHE A 514 -0.44 -7.23 -9.55
N LYS A 515 -1.32 -7.27 -8.53
CA LYS A 515 -1.41 -6.19 -7.53
C LYS A 515 -0.61 -6.47 -6.27
N ARG A 516 -0.26 -7.74 -6.00
CA ARG A 516 0.14 -8.14 -4.65
C ARG A 516 1.61 -7.88 -4.35
N VAL A 517 2.51 -8.20 -5.27
CA VAL A 517 3.96 -8.07 -5.07
C VAL A 517 4.56 -7.12 -6.09
N THR A 518 5.26 -6.10 -5.61
CA THR A 518 5.88 -5.11 -6.50
C THR A 518 7.00 -5.75 -7.33
N GLY A 519 6.88 -5.67 -8.66
CA GLY A 519 7.88 -6.19 -9.60
C GLY A 519 7.77 -7.70 -9.92
N PHE A 520 6.73 -8.37 -9.43
CA PHE A 520 6.44 -9.78 -9.72
C PHE A 520 4.95 -9.96 -10.03
N PHE A 521 4.67 -10.82 -10.99
CA PHE A 521 3.35 -11.41 -11.19
C PHE A 521 3.20 -12.60 -10.25
N GLU A 522 2.00 -12.79 -9.74
CA GLU A 522 1.66 -13.97 -8.96
C GLU A 522 0.75 -14.88 -9.76
N PHE A 523 1.28 -16.03 -10.18
CA PHE A 523 0.53 -17.10 -10.80
C PHE A 523 0.04 -18.08 -9.73
N GLU A 524 -1.28 -18.22 -9.61
CA GLU A 524 -1.92 -19.10 -8.63
C GLU A 524 -2.52 -20.31 -9.33
N ILE A 525 -2.31 -21.50 -8.76
CA ILE A 525 -3.01 -22.72 -9.13
C ILE A 525 -3.94 -23.08 -7.98
N GLY A 526 -5.23 -23.11 -8.27
CA GLY A 526 -6.26 -23.41 -7.28
C GLY A 526 -7.36 -24.28 -7.85
N GLY A 527 -8.28 -24.67 -6.98
CA GLY A 527 -9.43 -25.46 -7.37
C GLY A 527 -10.36 -25.70 -6.19
N LEU A 528 -11.37 -26.54 -6.43
CA LEU A 528 -12.31 -26.96 -5.42
C LEU A 528 -11.91 -28.34 -4.91
N ASP A 529 -11.63 -28.44 -3.62
CA ASP A 529 -11.50 -29.73 -2.96
C ASP A 529 -12.89 -30.38 -2.92
N ARG A 530 -13.09 -31.47 -3.66
CA ARG A 530 -14.42 -32.07 -3.85
C ARG A 530 -14.94 -32.78 -2.60
N GLY A 531 -14.05 -33.29 -1.76
CA GLY A 531 -14.43 -33.95 -0.51
C GLY A 531 -15.06 -32.96 0.46
N THR A 532 -14.51 -31.75 0.54
CA THR A 532 -14.96 -30.71 1.48
C THR A 532 -15.85 -29.64 0.83
N ASN A 533 -15.86 -29.54 -0.50
CA ASN A 533 -16.47 -28.45 -1.29
C ASN A 533 -15.93 -27.07 -0.88
N ILE A 534 -14.61 -26.96 -0.67
CA ILE A 534 -13.91 -25.72 -0.27
C ILE A 534 -12.88 -25.35 -1.33
N ALA A 535 -12.77 -24.05 -1.62
CA ALA A 535 -11.76 -23.50 -2.51
C ALA A 535 -10.38 -23.52 -1.87
N VAL A 536 -9.38 -24.01 -2.60
CA VAL A 536 -8.01 -24.22 -2.11
C VAL A 536 -7.01 -23.70 -3.13
N THR A 537 -5.98 -23.02 -2.64
CA THR A 537 -4.77 -22.72 -3.40
C THR A 537 -3.80 -23.89 -3.22
N TYR A 538 -3.43 -24.53 -4.32
CA TYR A 538 -2.45 -25.62 -4.32
C TYR A 538 -1.02 -25.09 -4.42
N CYS A 539 -0.81 -24.06 -5.24
CA CYS A 539 0.51 -23.51 -5.51
C CYS A 539 0.43 -22.00 -5.77
N ARG A 540 1.42 -21.26 -5.28
CA ARG A 540 1.67 -19.87 -5.65
C ARG A 540 3.04 -19.74 -6.31
N VAL A 541 3.10 -19.02 -7.40
CA VAL A 541 4.34 -18.80 -8.13
C VAL A 541 4.54 -17.31 -8.34
N TYR A 542 5.68 -16.79 -7.93
CA TYR A 542 6.07 -15.41 -8.20
C TYR A 542 7.03 -15.40 -9.37
N VAL A 543 6.65 -14.73 -10.45
CA VAL A 543 7.41 -14.67 -11.68
C VAL A 543 7.44 -13.26 -12.23
N ASN A 544 8.58 -12.80 -12.75
CA ASN A 544 8.72 -11.45 -13.30
C ASN A 544 8.51 -11.35 -14.82
N ARG A 545 8.23 -12.47 -15.49
CA ARG A 545 7.94 -12.56 -16.94
C ARG A 545 6.88 -13.63 -17.21
N GLN A 546 6.04 -13.41 -18.22
CA GLN A 546 4.91 -14.31 -18.53
C GLN A 546 5.14 -15.17 -19.79
N SER A 547 6.39 -15.47 -20.16
CA SER A 547 6.72 -16.25 -21.35
C SER A 547 6.27 -17.71 -21.25
N ALA A 548 6.09 -18.36 -22.41
CA ALA A 548 5.78 -19.79 -22.50
C ALA A 548 6.88 -20.66 -21.90
N ALA A 549 8.15 -20.31 -22.12
CA ALA A 549 9.29 -21.00 -21.53
C ALA A 549 9.27 -20.95 -19.99
N ALA A 550 8.95 -19.78 -19.42
CA ALA A 550 8.87 -19.62 -17.96
C ALA A 550 7.75 -20.50 -17.38
N HIS A 551 6.56 -20.51 -18.00
CA HIS A 551 5.45 -21.35 -17.54
C HIS A 551 5.73 -22.84 -17.72
N ALA A 552 6.33 -23.28 -18.82
CA ALA A 552 6.73 -24.68 -19.00
C ALA A 552 7.70 -25.15 -17.90
N LEU A 553 8.66 -24.30 -17.54
CA LEU A 553 9.56 -24.54 -16.42
C LEU A 553 8.81 -24.61 -15.08
N ILE A 554 7.88 -23.68 -14.84
CA ILE A 554 7.04 -23.66 -13.63
C ILE A 554 6.29 -24.98 -13.48
N PHE A 555 5.58 -25.44 -14.51
CA PHE A 555 4.82 -26.70 -14.45
C PHE A 555 5.73 -27.91 -14.19
N ARG A 556 6.88 -27.99 -14.87
CA ARG A 556 7.88 -29.04 -14.61
C ARG A 556 8.33 -29.06 -13.15
N LYS A 557 8.68 -27.90 -12.59
CA LYS A 557 9.14 -27.80 -11.20
C LYS A 557 8.05 -28.11 -10.19
N ILE A 558 6.80 -27.74 -10.47
CA ILE A 558 5.65 -28.14 -9.65
C ILE A 558 5.50 -29.66 -9.62
N GLU A 559 5.61 -30.33 -10.77
CA GLU A 559 5.54 -31.79 -10.81
C GLU A 559 6.71 -32.45 -10.06
N ASP A 560 7.92 -31.90 -10.18
CA ASP A 560 9.08 -32.38 -9.41
C ASP A 560 8.83 -32.25 -7.90
N ILE A 561 8.22 -31.16 -7.45
CA ILE A 561 7.82 -30.95 -6.05
C ILE A 561 6.79 -31.98 -5.59
N VAL A 562 5.75 -32.22 -6.40
CA VAL A 562 4.72 -33.25 -6.12
C VAL A 562 5.36 -34.64 -6.03
N ARG A 563 6.29 -34.98 -6.94
CA ARG A 563 7.02 -36.25 -6.92
C ARG A 563 7.88 -36.40 -5.67
N GLN A 564 8.54 -35.33 -5.24
CA GLN A 564 9.35 -35.33 -4.02
C GLN A 564 8.50 -35.56 -2.76
N ASP A 565 7.31 -34.96 -2.69
CA ASP A 565 6.44 -35.06 -1.52
C ASP A 565 5.66 -36.38 -1.46
N THR A 566 5.17 -36.86 -2.61
CA THR A 566 4.20 -37.97 -2.68
C THR A 566 4.84 -39.28 -3.16
N GLY A 567 6.05 -39.24 -3.71
CA GLY A 567 6.67 -40.37 -4.41
C GLY A 567 6.05 -40.69 -5.78
N GLN A 568 5.01 -39.98 -6.20
CA GLN A 568 4.27 -40.22 -7.44
C GLN A 568 4.36 -39.02 -8.37
N GLN A 569 4.36 -39.28 -9.68
CA GLN A 569 4.27 -38.20 -10.66
C GLN A 569 2.82 -37.69 -10.72
N LEU A 570 2.65 -36.41 -11.03
CA LEU A 570 1.33 -35.85 -11.29
C LEU A 570 0.75 -36.55 -12.53
N LYS A 571 -0.44 -37.13 -12.37
CA LYS A 571 -1.13 -37.80 -13.47
C LYS A 571 -1.97 -36.80 -14.25
N TRP A 572 -1.93 -36.92 -15.56
CA TRP A 572 -2.72 -36.17 -16.51
C TRP A 572 -3.57 -37.16 -17.27
N ARG A 573 -4.89 -37.07 -17.20
CA ARG A 573 -5.77 -38.03 -17.88
C ARG A 573 -5.42 -38.19 -19.36
N HIS A 574 -5.16 -37.07 -20.02
CA HIS A 574 -4.74 -37.04 -21.43
C HIS A 574 -3.55 -37.98 -21.74
N LEU A 575 -2.60 -38.09 -20.82
CA LEU A 575 -1.38 -38.86 -21.04
C LEU A 575 -1.44 -40.26 -20.43
N ASP A 576 -2.07 -40.37 -19.25
CA ASP A 576 -1.98 -41.54 -18.39
C ASP A 576 -3.21 -42.47 -18.45
N ALA A 577 -4.34 -42.01 -18.99
CA ALA A 577 -5.55 -42.83 -19.06
C ALA A 577 -5.44 -43.94 -20.10
N ASP A 578 -5.91 -45.14 -19.77
CA ASP A 578 -5.88 -46.29 -20.68
C ASP A 578 -7.13 -46.40 -21.57
N SER A 579 -8.20 -45.68 -21.23
CA SER A 579 -9.45 -45.67 -21.99
C SER A 579 -10.19 -44.34 -21.83
N GLU A 580 -11.24 -44.14 -22.63
CA GLU A 580 -12.08 -42.94 -22.50
C GLU A 580 -12.80 -42.85 -21.15
N GLU A 581 -13.13 -43.99 -20.54
CA GLU A 581 -13.84 -44.06 -19.25
C GLU A 581 -12.91 -43.91 -18.04
N ASP A 582 -11.59 -43.98 -18.24
CA ASP A 582 -10.61 -43.78 -17.18
C ASP A 582 -10.47 -42.29 -16.84
N HIS A 583 -10.81 -41.96 -15.60
CA HIS A 583 -10.79 -40.60 -15.03
C HIS A 583 -9.66 -40.41 -14.02
N CYS A 584 -8.47 -40.96 -14.32
CA CYS A 584 -7.28 -40.76 -13.51
C CYS A 584 -6.73 -39.32 -13.64
N GLY A 585 -6.09 -38.84 -12.56
CA GLY A 585 -5.33 -37.58 -12.57
C GLY A 585 -6.15 -36.34 -12.90
N ILE A 586 -5.47 -35.33 -13.46
CA ILE A 586 -6.07 -34.07 -13.88
C ILE A 586 -6.88 -34.31 -15.14
N LEU A 587 -8.19 -34.03 -15.05
CA LEU A 587 -9.16 -34.21 -16.12
C LEU A 587 -9.32 -32.94 -16.97
N GLN A 588 -9.20 -31.77 -16.34
CA GLN A 588 -9.38 -30.48 -17.00
C GLN A 588 -8.55 -29.39 -16.30
N TRP A 589 -7.96 -28.53 -17.12
CA TRP A 589 -7.30 -27.30 -16.69
C TRP A 589 -8.04 -26.09 -17.25
N MET A 590 -8.48 -25.18 -16.40
CA MET A 590 -9.21 -23.97 -16.81
C MET A 590 -8.35 -22.72 -16.58
N GLY A 591 -8.27 -21.86 -17.59
CA GLY A 591 -7.50 -20.61 -17.54
C GLY A 591 -8.10 -19.51 -18.40
N ASP A 592 -7.46 -18.34 -18.40
CA ASP A 592 -7.76 -17.24 -19.31
C ASP A 592 -7.13 -17.45 -20.70
N GLN A 593 -7.21 -16.44 -21.58
CA GLN A 593 -6.63 -16.52 -22.93
C GLN A 593 -5.16 -16.05 -22.96
N HIS A 594 -4.42 -16.17 -21.86
CA HIS A 594 -3.03 -15.78 -21.85
C HIS A 594 -2.19 -16.80 -22.62
N ARG A 595 -1.64 -16.37 -23.77
CA ARG A 595 -0.94 -17.27 -24.72
C ARG A 595 0.29 -17.93 -24.10
N GLY A 596 1.13 -17.18 -23.38
CA GLY A 596 2.30 -17.73 -22.68
C GLY A 596 1.97 -18.82 -21.65
N GLN A 597 0.95 -18.62 -20.80
CA GLN A 597 0.50 -19.64 -19.83
C GLN A 597 0.02 -20.91 -20.52
N ALA A 598 -0.91 -20.78 -21.48
CA ALA A 598 -1.48 -21.91 -22.19
C ALA A 598 -0.40 -22.68 -22.96
N LYS A 599 0.42 -21.99 -23.77
CA LYS A 599 1.52 -22.60 -24.50
C LYS A 599 2.54 -23.27 -23.57
N GLY A 600 2.88 -22.63 -22.44
CA GLY A 600 3.76 -23.23 -21.44
C GLY A 600 3.23 -24.55 -20.87
N LEU A 601 1.92 -24.66 -20.64
CA LEU A 601 1.28 -25.93 -20.25
C LEU A 601 1.37 -26.95 -21.38
N GLY A 602 1.08 -26.56 -22.62
CA GLY A 602 1.18 -27.42 -23.81
C GLY A 602 2.59 -27.98 -24.01
N LEU A 603 3.61 -27.13 -23.93
CA LEU A 603 5.03 -27.51 -24.00
C LEU A 603 5.43 -28.46 -22.87
N HIS A 604 4.95 -28.22 -21.66
CA HIS A 604 5.17 -29.13 -20.55
C HIS A 604 4.56 -30.52 -20.83
N LEU A 605 3.30 -30.58 -21.26
CA LEU A 605 2.64 -31.86 -21.59
C LEU A 605 3.31 -32.58 -22.76
N GLN A 606 3.80 -31.83 -23.76
CA GLN A 606 4.59 -32.38 -24.85
C GLN A 606 5.89 -33.01 -24.34
N SER A 607 6.61 -32.31 -23.46
CA SER A 607 7.84 -32.86 -22.85
C SER A 607 7.56 -34.12 -22.02
N ARG A 608 6.39 -34.21 -21.38
CA ARG A 608 5.96 -35.39 -20.61
C ARG A 608 5.61 -36.55 -21.55
N ALA A 609 4.88 -36.27 -22.63
CA ALA A 609 4.52 -37.25 -23.63
C ALA A 609 5.76 -37.87 -24.31
N ALA A 610 6.81 -37.08 -24.54
CA ALA A 610 8.08 -37.56 -25.09
C ALA A 610 8.83 -38.57 -24.18
N LEU A 611 8.50 -38.60 -22.88
CA LEU A 611 9.07 -39.56 -21.92
C LEU A 611 8.25 -40.85 -21.80
N LEU A 612 7.06 -40.90 -22.41
CA LEU A 612 6.22 -42.10 -22.42
C LEU A 612 6.73 -43.12 -23.46
N PRO A 613 6.35 -44.40 -23.34
CA PRO A 613 6.66 -45.40 -24.34
C PRO A 613 6.29 -44.95 -25.76
N PRO A 614 7.17 -45.13 -26.78
CA PRO A 614 6.93 -44.65 -28.15
C PRO A 614 5.67 -45.23 -28.82
N ASP A 615 5.20 -46.36 -28.34
CA ASP A 615 3.97 -47.05 -28.76
C ASP A 615 2.71 -46.47 -28.11
N ARG A 616 2.82 -45.59 -27.10
CA ARG A 616 1.66 -44.93 -26.48
C ARG A 616 0.92 -44.06 -27.50
N ARG A 617 -0.34 -44.41 -27.76
CA ARG A 617 -1.22 -43.73 -28.73
C ARG A 617 -2.20 -42.79 -28.02
N ASP A 618 -2.64 -41.77 -28.76
CA ASP A 618 -3.74 -40.91 -28.31
C ASP A 618 -5.06 -41.69 -28.28
N ILE A 619 -5.88 -41.47 -27.25
CA ILE A 619 -7.14 -42.20 -27.05
C ILE A 619 -8.17 -41.83 -28.13
N TYR A 620 -8.15 -40.58 -28.61
CA TYR A 620 -9.15 -40.06 -29.57
C TYR A 620 -8.66 -40.14 -31.02
N GLU A 621 -7.35 -40.07 -31.21
CA GLU A 621 -6.67 -40.21 -32.49
C GLU A 621 -5.68 -41.39 -32.43
N PRO A 622 -6.12 -42.66 -32.40
CA PRO A 622 -5.24 -43.83 -32.16
C PRO A 622 -4.13 -44.02 -33.20
N HIS A 623 -4.26 -43.37 -34.35
CA HIS A 623 -3.25 -43.35 -35.42
C HIS A 623 -2.07 -42.43 -35.10
N ARG A 624 -2.17 -41.55 -34.10
CA ARG A 624 -1.11 -40.63 -33.67
C ARG A 624 -0.47 -41.13 -32.37
N ALA A 625 0.86 -41.10 -32.32
CA ALA A 625 1.59 -41.29 -31.07
C ALA A 625 1.44 -40.04 -30.19
N LEU A 626 1.34 -40.20 -28.86
CA LEU A 626 1.25 -39.05 -27.94
C LEU A 626 2.46 -38.13 -28.07
N ALA A 627 3.66 -38.70 -28.26
CA ALA A 627 4.89 -37.93 -28.44
C ALA A 627 4.95 -37.13 -29.77
N ALA A 628 4.08 -37.44 -30.73
CA ALA A 628 3.99 -36.74 -32.02
C ALA A 628 2.95 -35.60 -32.01
N LEU A 629 2.25 -35.39 -30.90
CA LEU A 629 1.31 -34.29 -30.74
C LEU A 629 2.08 -32.97 -30.55
N SER A 630 1.53 -31.89 -31.11
CA SER A 630 2.02 -30.53 -30.81
C SER A 630 1.61 -30.09 -29.40
N ASP A 631 2.24 -29.03 -28.90
CA ASP A 631 1.85 -28.33 -27.67
C ASP A 631 0.35 -27.95 -27.67
N TYR A 632 -0.16 -27.46 -28.79
CA TYR A 632 -1.59 -27.12 -28.94
C TYR A 632 -2.50 -28.34 -29.05
N ASP A 633 -2.03 -29.44 -29.67
CA ASP A 633 -2.75 -30.71 -29.67
C ASP A 633 -2.98 -31.22 -28.24
N HIS A 634 -1.97 -31.10 -27.36
CA HIS A 634 -2.12 -31.45 -25.94
C HIS A 634 -3.16 -30.58 -25.24
N LEU A 635 -3.12 -29.26 -25.46
CA LEU A 635 -4.12 -28.34 -24.89
C LEU A 635 -5.55 -28.69 -25.30
N ARG A 636 -5.76 -29.14 -26.55
CA ARG A 636 -7.08 -29.55 -27.05
C ARG A 636 -7.74 -30.69 -26.26
N ARG A 637 -6.95 -31.51 -25.54
CA ARG A 637 -7.45 -32.62 -24.69
C ARG A 637 -7.69 -32.25 -23.23
N ILE A 638 -7.27 -31.07 -22.78
CA ILE A 638 -7.29 -30.75 -21.33
C ILE A 638 -7.68 -29.32 -20.99
N PHE A 639 -7.41 -28.35 -21.86
CA PHE A 639 -7.57 -26.94 -21.55
C PHE A 639 -8.99 -26.43 -21.88
N ARG A 640 -9.58 -25.70 -20.94
CA ARG A 640 -10.84 -25.00 -21.12
C ARG A 640 -10.68 -23.50 -20.87
N LEU A 641 -11.22 -22.68 -21.76
CA LEU A 641 -11.16 -21.24 -21.62
C LEU A 641 -12.23 -20.74 -20.64
N CYS A 642 -11.86 -19.83 -19.75
CA CYS A 642 -12.81 -19.17 -18.85
C CYS A 642 -13.87 -18.40 -19.65
N SER A 643 -15.13 -18.81 -19.53
CA SER A 643 -16.23 -18.18 -20.24
C SER A 643 -16.51 -16.73 -19.80
N LEU A 644 -16.18 -16.37 -18.54
CA LEU A 644 -16.31 -14.99 -18.05
C LEU A 644 -15.28 -14.07 -18.70
N HIS A 645 -14.01 -14.49 -18.77
CA HIS A 645 -12.96 -13.73 -19.45
C HIS A 645 -13.27 -13.57 -20.95
N ALA A 646 -13.69 -14.65 -21.62
CA ALA A 646 -14.13 -14.59 -23.01
C ALA A 646 -15.30 -13.60 -23.21
N LYS A 647 -16.34 -13.66 -22.37
CA LYS A 647 -17.49 -12.73 -22.43
C LYS A 647 -17.13 -11.28 -22.11
N ARG A 648 -16.20 -11.04 -21.17
CA ARG A 648 -15.66 -9.71 -20.87
C ARG A 648 -14.92 -9.14 -22.09
N ASN A 649 -14.06 -9.93 -22.73
CA ASN A 649 -13.36 -9.55 -23.97
C ASN A 649 -14.35 -9.21 -25.10
N ILE A 650 -15.37 -10.06 -25.34
CA ILE A 650 -16.41 -9.79 -26.35
C ILE A 650 -17.18 -8.49 -26.05
N LYS A 651 -17.46 -8.20 -24.77
CA LYS A 651 -18.18 -6.99 -24.38
C LYS A 651 -17.41 -5.72 -24.77
N THR A 652 -16.09 -5.73 -24.61
CA THR A 652 -15.20 -4.61 -24.92
C THR A 652 -14.89 -4.47 -26.40
N THR A 653 -15.10 -5.51 -27.21
CA THR A 653 -14.92 -5.44 -28.67
C THR A 653 -15.86 -4.42 -29.30
N ALA A 654 -15.33 -3.57 -30.17
CA ALA A 654 -16.04 -2.47 -30.83
C ALA A 654 -16.88 -2.95 -32.03
N VAL A 655 -17.82 -3.86 -31.79
CA VAL A 655 -18.77 -4.40 -32.77
C VAL A 655 -20.22 -4.26 -32.28
N SER A 656 -21.19 -4.41 -33.20
CA SER A 656 -22.62 -4.32 -32.87
C SER A 656 -23.06 -5.45 -31.92
N ASP A 657 -24.18 -5.27 -31.20
CA ASP A 657 -24.69 -6.31 -30.30
C ASP A 657 -25.12 -7.60 -31.03
N SER A 658 -25.53 -7.49 -32.31
CA SER A 658 -25.78 -8.66 -33.17
C SER A 658 -24.51 -9.51 -33.29
N VAL A 659 -23.39 -8.88 -33.67
CA VAL A 659 -22.10 -9.55 -33.80
C VAL A 659 -21.61 -10.08 -32.44
N LYS A 660 -21.79 -9.33 -31.35
CA LYS A 660 -21.46 -9.82 -30.00
C LYS A 660 -22.26 -11.06 -29.61
N ASN A 661 -23.51 -11.18 -30.07
CA ASN A 661 -24.33 -12.36 -29.80
C ASN A 661 -23.83 -13.58 -30.59
N LYS A 662 -23.41 -13.41 -31.85
CA LYS A 662 -22.72 -14.44 -32.63
C LYS A 662 -21.40 -14.86 -31.96
N MET A 663 -20.56 -13.92 -31.55
CA MET A 663 -19.33 -14.23 -30.80
C MET A 663 -19.61 -15.03 -29.52
N ARG A 664 -20.70 -14.73 -28.81
CA ARG A 664 -21.12 -15.48 -27.59
C ARG A 664 -21.68 -16.87 -27.91
N SER A 665 -22.31 -17.08 -29.06
CA SER A 665 -22.89 -18.39 -29.42
C SER A 665 -21.82 -19.45 -29.62
N LEU A 666 -20.60 -19.05 -30.00
CA LEU A 666 -19.44 -19.95 -30.12
C LEU A 666 -19.00 -20.55 -28.78
N ILE A 667 -19.39 -19.98 -27.63
CA ILE A 667 -19.14 -20.55 -26.30
C ILE A 667 -20.24 -21.59 -25.99
N CYS A 668 -20.09 -22.82 -26.48
CA CYS A 668 -21.16 -23.81 -26.46
C CYS A 668 -20.65 -25.26 -26.35
N MET A 669 -21.59 -26.22 -26.30
CA MET A 669 -21.25 -27.65 -26.43
C MET A 669 -21.02 -28.01 -27.89
N THR A 670 -21.99 -27.68 -28.74
CA THR A 670 -22.00 -27.98 -30.18
C THR A 670 -22.58 -26.76 -30.88
N HIS A 671 -21.92 -26.27 -31.93
CA HIS A 671 -22.43 -25.17 -32.74
C HIS A 671 -23.00 -25.71 -34.06
N PRO A 672 -24.22 -25.33 -34.47
CA PRO A 672 -24.87 -25.89 -35.67
C PRO A 672 -24.16 -25.51 -36.98
N ASN A 673 -23.60 -24.30 -37.07
CA ASN A 673 -22.78 -23.86 -38.20
C ASN A 673 -21.61 -23.03 -37.67
N PHE A 674 -20.53 -23.69 -37.23
CA PHE A 674 -19.40 -23.01 -36.59
C PHE A 674 -18.66 -22.09 -37.57
N GLU A 675 -18.27 -22.62 -38.73
CA GLU A 675 -17.52 -21.88 -39.76
C GLU A 675 -18.33 -20.71 -40.32
N GLY A 676 -19.59 -20.91 -40.71
CA GLY A 676 -20.42 -19.81 -41.20
C GLY A 676 -20.64 -18.70 -40.17
N CYS A 677 -20.67 -19.03 -38.88
CA CYS A 677 -20.73 -18.02 -37.83
C CYS A 677 -19.43 -17.20 -37.73
N LEU A 678 -18.26 -17.80 -38.02
CA LEU A 678 -17.00 -17.06 -38.08
C LEU A 678 -16.99 -16.10 -39.26
N GLU A 679 -17.43 -16.56 -40.43
CA GLU A 679 -17.58 -15.75 -41.64
C GLU A 679 -18.49 -14.55 -41.39
N GLU A 680 -19.69 -14.77 -40.82
CA GLU A 680 -20.63 -13.71 -40.47
C GLU A 680 -20.03 -12.68 -39.48
N ILE A 681 -19.19 -13.12 -38.53
CA ILE A 681 -18.51 -12.21 -37.59
C ILE A 681 -17.48 -11.34 -38.32
N VAL A 682 -16.74 -11.91 -39.27
CA VAL A 682 -15.75 -11.18 -40.08
C VAL A 682 -16.46 -10.15 -40.97
N GLU A 683 -17.53 -10.55 -41.65
CA GLU A 683 -18.28 -9.71 -42.58
C GLU A 683 -19.05 -8.59 -41.87
N GLU A 684 -19.88 -8.91 -40.88
CA GLU A 684 -20.72 -7.93 -40.19
C GLU A 684 -19.95 -7.11 -39.14
N GLY A 685 -18.87 -7.68 -38.58
CA GLY A 685 -18.06 -7.05 -37.54
C GLY A 685 -16.98 -6.12 -38.07
N GLY A 686 -16.75 -6.09 -39.38
CA GLY A 686 -15.67 -5.34 -40.02
C GLY A 686 -14.30 -5.69 -39.43
N LYS A 687 -13.37 -4.72 -39.41
CA LYS A 687 -12.01 -4.93 -38.89
C LYS A 687 -12.00 -5.49 -37.45
N ALA A 688 -12.82 -4.94 -36.56
CA ALA A 688 -12.84 -5.39 -35.16
C ALA A 688 -13.36 -6.83 -35.00
N GLY A 689 -14.30 -7.26 -35.83
CA GLY A 689 -14.75 -8.65 -35.90
C GLY A 689 -13.68 -9.58 -36.47
N ALA A 690 -13.07 -9.19 -37.59
CA ALA A 690 -11.99 -9.92 -38.24
C ALA A 690 -10.77 -10.11 -37.32
N ASP A 691 -10.31 -9.03 -36.68
CA ASP A 691 -9.19 -9.05 -35.73
C ASP A 691 -9.50 -9.99 -34.55
N TRP A 692 -10.75 -10.01 -34.07
CA TRP A 692 -11.18 -10.91 -32.99
C TRP A 692 -11.12 -12.39 -33.42
N VAL A 693 -11.62 -12.73 -34.61
CA VAL A 693 -11.56 -14.10 -35.15
C VAL A 693 -10.10 -14.52 -35.38
N HIS A 694 -9.29 -13.64 -35.97
CA HIS A 694 -7.88 -13.89 -36.20
C HIS A 694 -7.10 -14.08 -34.90
N ASP A 695 -7.40 -13.32 -33.84
CA ASP A 695 -6.84 -13.53 -32.50
C ASP A 695 -7.14 -14.93 -31.96
N LYS A 696 -8.38 -15.44 -32.12
CA LYS A 696 -8.74 -16.78 -31.63
C LYS A 696 -8.10 -17.90 -32.46
N LEU A 697 -8.02 -17.72 -33.78
CA LEU A 697 -7.35 -18.67 -34.68
C LEU A 697 -5.84 -18.71 -34.41
N SER A 698 -5.19 -17.55 -34.29
CA SER A 698 -3.75 -17.45 -34.02
C SER A 698 -3.37 -18.01 -32.64
N ALA A 699 -4.26 -17.92 -31.65
CA ALA A 699 -4.07 -18.56 -30.36
C ALA A 699 -4.10 -20.09 -30.44
N LYS A 700 -4.74 -20.71 -31.45
CA LYS A 700 -4.87 -22.17 -31.69
C LYS A 700 -5.62 -22.98 -30.62
N PHE A 701 -5.57 -22.60 -29.35
CA PHE A 701 -6.29 -23.26 -28.24
C PHE A 701 -7.63 -22.59 -27.91
N ALA A 702 -7.89 -21.36 -28.39
CA ALA A 702 -9.04 -20.57 -27.93
C ALA A 702 -10.38 -21.19 -28.33
N PHE A 703 -10.59 -21.53 -29.61
CA PHE A 703 -11.85 -22.15 -30.05
C PHE A 703 -12.08 -23.55 -29.46
N PRO A 704 -11.08 -24.46 -29.45
CA PRO A 704 -11.20 -25.71 -28.70
C PRO A 704 -11.50 -25.51 -27.21
N GLY A 705 -10.96 -24.46 -26.60
CA GLY A 705 -11.25 -24.10 -25.20
C GLY A 705 -12.63 -23.46 -24.98
N MET A 706 -13.29 -22.95 -26.02
CA MET A 706 -14.61 -22.31 -25.96
C MET A 706 -15.76 -23.25 -26.34
N CYS A 707 -15.53 -24.17 -27.27
CA CYS A 707 -16.54 -25.06 -27.83
C CYS A 707 -16.16 -26.53 -27.63
N TRP A 708 -16.98 -27.30 -26.92
CA TRP A 708 -16.67 -28.69 -26.59
C TRP A 708 -16.45 -29.55 -27.84
N SER A 709 -17.28 -29.41 -28.88
CA SER A 709 -17.15 -30.19 -30.12
C SER A 709 -15.88 -29.90 -30.91
N GLN A 710 -15.19 -28.79 -30.59
CA GLN A 710 -13.88 -28.46 -31.13
C GLN A 710 -12.74 -29.00 -30.25
N SER A 711 -13.04 -29.52 -29.06
CA SER A 711 -12.09 -30.13 -28.12
C SER A 711 -12.11 -31.66 -28.20
N PHE A 712 -11.14 -32.30 -27.54
CA PHE A 712 -11.10 -33.74 -27.26
C PHE A 712 -11.28 -34.04 -25.75
N ILE A 713 -11.79 -33.08 -24.99
CA ILE A 713 -12.14 -33.30 -23.58
C ILE A 713 -13.41 -34.16 -23.55
N PRO A 714 -13.49 -35.22 -22.70
CA PRO A 714 -14.72 -36.01 -22.60
C PRO A 714 -15.92 -35.15 -22.28
N LYS A 715 -17.07 -35.45 -22.88
CA LYS A 715 -18.31 -34.68 -22.69
C LYS A 715 -18.66 -34.52 -21.22
N VAL A 716 -18.57 -35.61 -20.46
CA VAL A 716 -18.87 -35.61 -19.02
C VAL A 716 -17.90 -34.73 -18.23
N VAL A 717 -16.60 -34.77 -18.57
CA VAL A 717 -15.57 -33.91 -17.94
C VAL A 717 -15.83 -32.44 -18.26
N TRP A 718 -16.19 -32.10 -19.50
CA TRP A 718 -16.53 -30.73 -19.89
C TRP A 718 -17.78 -30.21 -19.17
N GLN A 719 -18.80 -31.04 -19.00
CA GLN A 719 -20.05 -30.68 -18.34
C GLN A 719 -19.88 -30.48 -16.83
N ILE A 720 -19.06 -31.30 -16.19
CA ILE A 720 -18.79 -31.23 -14.74
C ILE A 720 -17.79 -30.10 -14.42
N GLY A 721 -16.79 -29.90 -15.28
CA GLY A 721 -15.77 -28.88 -15.07
C GLY A 721 -16.35 -27.48 -15.00
N ASP A 722 -15.74 -26.62 -14.18
CA ASP A 722 -16.17 -25.24 -14.07
C ASP A 722 -15.94 -24.49 -15.39
N SER A 723 -16.93 -23.73 -15.83
CA SER A 723 -16.81 -22.86 -17.00
C SER A 723 -16.34 -21.44 -16.65
N THR A 724 -16.07 -21.17 -15.37
CA THR A 724 -15.69 -19.85 -14.85
C THR A 724 -14.54 -19.93 -13.85
N SER A 725 -13.70 -18.91 -13.84
CA SER A 725 -12.58 -18.70 -12.90
C SER A 725 -12.99 -18.16 -11.54
N ASN A 726 -14.26 -18.32 -11.15
CA ASN A 726 -14.76 -17.72 -9.90
C ASN A 726 -14.02 -18.21 -8.65
N ILE A 727 -13.54 -19.46 -8.65
CA ILE A 727 -12.83 -20.03 -7.51
C ILE A 727 -11.49 -19.32 -7.34
N VAL A 728 -10.66 -19.32 -8.38
CA VAL A 728 -9.34 -18.68 -8.34
C VAL A 728 -9.44 -17.15 -8.23
N GLU A 729 -10.40 -16.49 -8.90
CA GLU A 729 -10.66 -15.06 -8.71
C GLU A 729 -11.03 -14.71 -7.26
N SER A 730 -11.79 -15.58 -6.58
CA SER A 730 -12.13 -15.40 -5.16
C SER A 730 -10.93 -15.61 -4.26
N LEU A 731 -10.07 -16.59 -4.55
CA LEU A 731 -8.83 -16.84 -3.80
C LEU A 731 -7.88 -15.63 -3.91
N HIS A 732 -7.68 -15.12 -5.12
CA HIS A 732 -6.98 -13.85 -5.38
C HIS A 732 -7.61 -12.69 -4.60
N SER A 733 -8.93 -12.53 -4.64
CA SER A 733 -9.59 -11.44 -3.94
C SER A 733 -9.45 -11.54 -2.42
N ASP A 734 -9.40 -12.74 -1.86
CA ASP A 734 -9.26 -12.94 -0.42
C ASP A 734 -7.82 -12.66 0.04
N VAL A 735 -6.81 -13.22 -0.63
CA VAL A 735 -5.41 -12.99 -0.24
C VAL A 735 -4.98 -11.53 -0.46
N ASN A 736 -5.59 -10.81 -1.41
CA ASN A 736 -5.36 -9.37 -1.58
C ASN A 736 -5.80 -8.54 -0.36
N LYS A 737 -6.71 -9.05 0.49
CA LYS A 737 -7.08 -8.38 1.75
C LYS A 737 -5.97 -8.44 2.78
N GLU A 738 -5.05 -9.41 2.69
CA GLU A 738 -3.85 -9.49 3.53
C GLU A 738 -2.82 -8.42 3.17
N GLY A 739 -2.88 -7.87 1.94
CA GLY A 739 -2.07 -6.72 1.53
C GLY A 739 -1.82 -6.68 0.03
N VAL A 740 -1.70 -5.47 -0.51
CA VAL A 740 -1.31 -5.19 -1.90
C VAL A 740 -0.05 -4.35 -1.93
N ALA A 741 0.68 -4.39 -3.06
CA ALA A 741 1.98 -3.74 -3.25
C ALA A 741 3.00 -4.09 -2.15
N CYS A 742 3.03 -5.36 -1.76
CA CYS A 742 3.97 -5.94 -0.81
C CYS A 742 5.38 -6.02 -1.41
N THR A 743 6.39 -6.05 -0.53
CA THR A 743 7.74 -6.52 -0.91
C THR A 743 7.69 -8.02 -1.24
N LEU A 744 8.74 -8.58 -1.85
CA LEU A 744 8.75 -10.00 -2.21
C LEU A 744 8.66 -10.91 -0.98
N VAL A 745 9.46 -10.63 0.05
CA VAL A 745 9.41 -11.36 1.33
C VAL A 745 8.06 -11.18 2.02
N GLY A 746 7.52 -9.95 2.05
CA GLY A 746 6.21 -9.68 2.64
C GLY A 746 5.07 -10.40 1.94
N GLY A 747 5.06 -10.40 0.60
CA GLY A 747 4.07 -11.11 -0.21
C GLY A 747 4.11 -12.62 0.00
N ILE A 748 5.30 -13.22 0.15
CA ILE A 748 5.48 -14.65 0.42
C ILE A 748 5.03 -15.02 1.83
N ARG A 749 5.40 -14.22 2.85
CA ARG A 749 4.98 -14.47 4.24
C ARG A 749 3.46 -14.38 4.41
N LYS A 750 2.83 -13.39 3.79
CA LYS A 750 1.37 -13.24 3.80
C LYS A 750 0.67 -14.36 3.03
N GLY A 751 1.21 -14.74 1.87
CA GLY A 751 0.73 -15.91 1.12
C GLY A 751 0.83 -17.20 1.94
N GLN A 752 1.97 -17.44 2.59
CA GLN A 752 2.19 -18.58 3.47
C GLN A 752 1.15 -18.64 4.59
N HIS A 753 0.96 -17.53 5.30
CA HIS A 753 -0.01 -17.44 6.39
C HIS A 753 -1.44 -17.74 5.90
N PHE A 754 -1.84 -17.15 4.78
CA PHE A 754 -3.16 -17.35 4.20
C PHE A 754 -3.39 -18.81 3.75
N ASP A 755 -2.41 -19.42 3.07
CA ASP A 755 -2.52 -20.79 2.58
C ASP A 755 -2.56 -21.79 3.74
N GLN A 756 -1.76 -21.58 4.79
CA GLN A 756 -1.79 -22.40 6.01
C GLN A 756 -3.16 -22.31 6.70
N MET A 757 -3.74 -21.11 6.80
CA MET A 757 -5.09 -20.92 7.36
C MET A 757 -6.16 -21.68 6.56
N LYS A 758 -6.07 -21.69 5.22
CA LYS A 758 -6.99 -22.46 4.37
C LYS A 758 -6.80 -23.96 4.55
N LEU A 759 -5.57 -24.45 4.61
CA LEU A 759 -5.28 -25.87 4.85
C LEU A 759 -5.77 -26.33 6.23
N GLN A 760 -5.57 -25.53 7.28
CA GLN A 760 -6.13 -25.81 8.61
C GLN A 760 -7.65 -25.87 8.60
N THR A 761 -8.30 -25.02 7.80
CA THR A 761 -9.76 -25.06 7.62
C THR A 761 -10.21 -26.37 6.97
N LEU A 762 -9.50 -26.87 5.96
CA LEU A 762 -9.79 -28.18 5.36
C LEU A 762 -9.59 -29.32 6.37
N GLN A 763 -8.47 -29.29 7.10
CA GLN A 763 -8.15 -30.29 8.10
C GLN A 763 -9.20 -30.33 9.22
N ALA A 764 -9.76 -29.18 9.62
CA ALA A 764 -10.83 -29.12 10.61
C ALA A 764 -12.12 -29.80 10.11
N VAL A 765 -12.42 -29.72 8.82
CA VAL A 765 -13.54 -30.45 8.21
C VAL A 765 -13.26 -31.95 8.21
N GLU A 766 -12.08 -32.37 7.79
CA GLU A 766 -11.72 -33.78 7.64
C GLU A 766 -11.60 -34.50 8.99
N THR A 767 -11.04 -33.83 9.99
CA THR A 767 -10.74 -34.46 11.29
C THR A 767 -11.85 -34.25 12.32
N ALA A 768 -12.56 -33.12 12.28
CA ALA A 768 -13.60 -32.78 13.26
C ALA A 768 -14.99 -32.57 12.66
N GLY A 769 -15.15 -32.62 11.33
CA GLY A 769 -16.42 -32.36 10.66
C GLY A 769 -16.87 -30.89 10.67
N VAL A 770 -16.04 -29.97 11.16
CA VAL A 770 -16.41 -28.57 11.36
C VAL A 770 -16.16 -27.75 10.11
N ARG A 771 -17.23 -27.28 9.47
CA ARG A 771 -17.18 -26.43 8.28
C ARG A 771 -16.94 -24.95 8.63
N PRO A 772 -16.31 -24.17 7.72
CA PRO A 772 -16.12 -22.72 7.90
C PRO A 772 -17.42 -21.90 7.81
N SER A 773 -18.56 -22.54 7.59
CA SER A 773 -19.86 -21.90 7.45
C SER A 773 -20.95 -22.80 8.02
N TYR A 774 -22.02 -22.22 8.56
CA TYR A 774 -23.25 -22.92 8.97
C TYR A 774 -23.98 -23.63 7.81
N LYS A 775 -23.52 -23.43 6.58
CA LYS A 775 -24.05 -24.08 5.39
C LYS A 775 -23.63 -25.53 5.33
N THR A 776 -24.51 -26.37 4.79
CA THR A 776 -24.24 -27.81 4.62
C THR A 776 -23.08 -28.07 3.67
N GLY A 777 -22.79 -27.10 2.79
CA GLY A 777 -21.80 -27.26 1.72
C GLY A 777 -22.27 -28.22 0.63
N HIS A 778 -23.56 -28.54 0.56
CA HIS A 778 -24.11 -29.33 -0.52
C HIS A 778 -24.15 -28.52 -1.84
N SER A 779 -23.93 -29.19 -2.97
CA SER A 779 -23.86 -28.55 -4.30
C SER A 779 -25.15 -27.80 -4.67
N SER A 780 -26.31 -28.28 -4.22
CA SER A 780 -27.61 -27.65 -4.46
C SER A 780 -27.69 -26.21 -3.94
N GLU A 781 -27.02 -25.89 -2.84
CA GLU A 781 -27.02 -24.52 -2.31
C GLU A 781 -26.22 -23.55 -3.19
N ASN A 782 -25.13 -24.05 -3.81
CA ASN A 782 -24.32 -23.26 -4.74
C ASN A 782 -25.10 -23.04 -6.05
N ILE A 783 -25.77 -24.08 -6.54
CA ILE A 783 -26.66 -24.02 -7.71
C ILE A 783 -27.79 -23.01 -7.46
N LEU A 784 -28.52 -23.13 -6.35
CA LEU A 784 -29.61 -22.22 -6.00
C LEU A 784 -29.14 -20.76 -5.92
N ARG A 785 -27.94 -20.53 -5.37
CA ARG A 785 -27.33 -19.19 -5.34
C ARG A 785 -26.96 -18.68 -6.73
N GLY A 786 -26.53 -19.56 -7.64
CA GLY A 786 -26.34 -19.23 -9.05
C GLY A 786 -27.65 -18.80 -9.70
N VAL A 787 -28.68 -19.65 -9.62
CA VAL A 787 -30.02 -19.39 -10.17
C VAL A 787 -30.61 -18.07 -9.65
N LYS A 788 -30.53 -17.81 -8.34
CA LYS A 788 -30.99 -16.54 -7.75
C LYS A 788 -30.23 -15.33 -8.30
N ARG A 789 -28.91 -15.44 -8.49
CA ARG A 789 -28.09 -14.36 -9.08
C ARG A 789 -28.49 -14.10 -10.53
N ASP A 790 -28.69 -15.14 -11.32
CA ASP A 790 -29.10 -15.01 -12.73
C ASP A 790 -30.50 -14.41 -12.85
N MET A 791 -31.43 -14.86 -12.00
CA MET A 791 -32.78 -14.28 -11.92
C MET A 791 -32.73 -12.80 -11.56
N ASN A 792 -31.94 -12.41 -10.55
CA ASN A 792 -31.79 -11.01 -10.15
C ASN A 792 -31.13 -10.17 -11.24
N ALA A 793 -30.12 -10.69 -11.94
CA ALA A 793 -29.48 -10.02 -13.06
C ALA A 793 -30.48 -9.80 -14.21
N ARG A 794 -31.26 -10.84 -14.55
CA ARG A 794 -32.33 -10.75 -15.55
C ARG A 794 -33.36 -9.69 -15.17
N ILE A 795 -33.83 -9.69 -13.92
CA ILE A 795 -34.79 -8.67 -13.43
C ILE A 795 -34.20 -7.26 -13.59
N LYS A 796 -32.94 -7.02 -13.22
CA LYS A 796 -32.28 -5.72 -13.43
C LYS A 796 -32.22 -5.31 -14.90
N THR A 797 -31.90 -6.24 -15.80
CA THR A 797 -31.91 -5.99 -17.24
C THR A 797 -33.31 -5.62 -17.74
N LEU A 798 -34.34 -6.34 -17.31
CA LEU A 798 -35.72 -6.04 -17.70
C LEU A 798 -36.17 -4.68 -17.17
N ILE A 799 -35.79 -4.29 -15.95
CA ILE A 799 -36.07 -2.95 -15.39
C ILE A 799 -35.34 -1.87 -16.19
N SER A 800 -34.08 -2.09 -16.59
CA SER A 800 -33.36 -1.14 -17.46
C SER A 800 -34.06 -0.97 -18.81
N GLN A 801 -34.56 -2.06 -19.38
CA GLN A 801 -35.33 -2.03 -20.63
C GLN A 801 -36.67 -1.30 -20.45
N ASP A 802 -37.33 -1.40 -19.30
CA ASP A 802 -38.53 -0.60 -19.01
C ASP A 802 -38.23 0.90 -19.06
N VAL A 803 -37.09 1.34 -18.49
CA VAL A 803 -36.65 2.74 -18.55
C VAL A 803 -36.34 3.18 -19.99
N GLU A 804 -35.75 2.30 -20.82
CA GLU A 804 -35.55 2.56 -22.24
C GLU A 804 -36.88 2.73 -22.98
N ILE A 805 -37.87 1.89 -22.68
CA ILE A 805 -39.22 2.00 -23.24
C ILE A 805 -39.88 3.32 -22.82
N GLU A 806 -39.79 3.72 -21.55
CA GLU A 806 -40.33 5.02 -21.10
C GLU A 806 -39.69 6.20 -21.84
N SER A 807 -38.36 6.14 -22.04
CA SER A 807 -37.62 7.15 -22.78
C SER A 807 -38.02 7.19 -24.25
N ALA A 808 -38.15 6.03 -24.89
CA ALA A 808 -38.62 5.89 -26.27
C ALA A 808 -40.05 6.44 -26.43
N ASN A 809 -40.97 6.08 -25.54
CA ASN A 809 -42.34 6.58 -25.53
C ASN A 809 -42.41 8.10 -25.40
N LYS A 810 -41.65 8.69 -24.46
CA LYS A 810 -41.58 10.14 -24.28
C LYS A 810 -41.06 10.83 -25.54
N LYS A 811 -40.01 10.29 -26.17
CA LYS A 811 -39.45 10.81 -27.42
C LYS A 811 -40.43 10.70 -28.58
N LEU A 812 -41.13 9.56 -28.71
CA LEU A 812 -42.11 9.36 -29.77
C LEU A 812 -43.26 10.37 -29.64
N LYS A 813 -43.81 10.53 -28.44
CA LYS A 813 -44.86 11.52 -28.16
C LYS A 813 -44.39 12.96 -28.45
N ALA A 814 -43.21 13.34 -27.99
CA ALA A 814 -42.68 14.68 -28.25
C ALA A 814 -42.45 14.95 -29.75
N ASN A 815 -41.98 13.96 -30.50
CA ASN A 815 -41.82 14.10 -31.96
C ASN A 815 -43.17 14.12 -32.68
N GLN A 816 -44.17 13.38 -32.20
CA GLN A 816 -45.54 13.46 -32.71
C GLN A 816 -46.13 14.85 -32.49
N ASP A 817 -45.95 15.44 -31.31
CA ASP A 817 -46.38 16.81 -31.01
C ASP A 817 -45.66 17.83 -31.91
N ASN A 818 -44.36 17.62 -32.20
CA ASN A 818 -43.60 18.48 -33.11
C ASN A 818 -44.09 18.40 -34.56
N VAL A 819 -44.43 17.20 -35.04
CA VAL A 819 -45.06 17.00 -36.36
C VAL A 819 -46.38 17.76 -36.41
N TYR A 820 -47.25 17.56 -35.42
CA TYR A 820 -48.53 18.26 -35.34
C TYR A 820 -48.38 19.79 -35.36
N ARG A 821 -47.45 20.34 -34.57
CA ARG A 821 -47.17 21.80 -34.56
C ARG A 821 -46.62 22.29 -35.89
N ALA A 822 -45.77 21.51 -36.56
CA ALA A 822 -45.22 21.85 -37.86
C ALA A 822 -46.30 21.84 -38.95
N ASP A 823 -47.20 20.85 -38.93
CA ASP A 823 -48.33 20.75 -39.86
C ASP A 823 -49.32 21.91 -39.67
N VAL A 824 -49.69 22.24 -38.43
CA VAL A 824 -50.56 23.42 -38.12
C VAL A 824 -49.91 24.72 -38.58
N ARG A 825 -48.59 24.87 -38.39
CA ARG A 825 -47.85 26.05 -38.86
C ARG A 825 -47.84 26.14 -40.38
N LEU A 826 -47.64 25.01 -41.06
CA LEU A 826 -47.65 24.92 -42.51
C LEU A 826 -49.03 25.30 -43.06
N ALA A 827 -50.12 24.69 -42.55
CA ALA A 827 -51.49 24.98 -42.98
C ALA A 827 -51.90 26.47 -42.78
N ASN A 828 -51.47 27.09 -41.68
CA ASN A 828 -51.70 28.52 -41.42
C ASN A 828 -50.94 29.41 -42.42
N ILE A 829 -49.70 29.06 -42.76
CA ILE A 829 -48.89 29.82 -43.73
C ILE A 829 -49.43 29.59 -45.15
N GLU A 830 -49.88 28.37 -45.48
CA GLU A 830 -50.56 28.04 -46.75
C GLU A 830 -51.82 28.87 -46.93
N SER A 831 -52.67 28.94 -45.92
CA SER A 831 -53.89 29.75 -45.94
C SER A 831 -53.59 31.23 -46.15
N ARG A 832 -52.55 31.78 -45.50
CA ARG A 832 -52.14 33.19 -45.67
C ARG A 832 -51.48 33.47 -47.03
N THR A 833 -50.72 32.50 -47.55
CA THR A 833 -50.08 32.60 -48.87
C THR A 833 -51.10 32.52 -49.99
N ALA A 834 -52.18 31.74 -49.82
CA ALA A 834 -53.29 31.67 -50.79
C ALA A 834 -54.04 33.00 -50.92
N VAL A 835 -54.16 33.77 -49.83
CA VAL A 835 -54.82 35.09 -49.81
C VAL A 835 -53.91 36.21 -50.35
N GLN A 836 -52.59 36.10 -50.20
CA GLN A 836 -51.61 37.10 -50.68
C GLN A 836 -50.41 36.44 -51.40
N PRO A 837 -50.61 35.93 -52.64
CA PRO A 837 -49.62 35.09 -53.32
C PRO A 837 -48.35 35.82 -53.78
N ALA A 838 -48.43 37.16 -53.96
CA ALA A 838 -47.31 37.98 -54.42
C ALA A 838 -46.41 38.54 -53.29
N ASN A 839 -46.64 38.16 -52.02
CA ASN A 839 -45.84 38.66 -50.89
C ASN A 839 -44.55 37.82 -50.70
N PRO A 840 -43.36 38.35 -51.00
CA PRO A 840 -42.11 37.58 -50.96
C PRO A 840 -41.71 37.12 -49.54
N SER A 841 -42.16 37.81 -48.50
CA SER A 841 -41.93 37.38 -47.10
C SER A 841 -42.71 36.11 -46.76
N LEU A 842 -43.95 35.98 -47.25
CA LEU A 842 -44.79 34.79 -47.03
C LEU A 842 -44.25 33.58 -47.80
N GLN A 843 -43.73 33.78 -49.02
CA GLN A 843 -43.07 32.71 -49.79
C GLN A 843 -41.83 32.16 -49.07
N GLN A 844 -41.00 33.02 -48.47
CA GLN A 844 -39.86 32.57 -47.65
C GLN A 844 -40.29 31.85 -46.37
N GLN A 845 -41.39 32.28 -45.74
CA GLN A 845 -41.94 31.59 -44.57
C GLN A 845 -42.49 30.21 -44.93
N MET A 846 -43.07 30.04 -46.13
CA MET A 846 -43.54 28.76 -46.65
C MET A 846 -42.40 27.75 -46.79
N VAL A 847 -41.29 28.13 -47.44
CA VAL A 847 -40.13 27.25 -47.60
C VAL A 847 -39.56 26.80 -46.25
N LYS A 848 -39.51 27.71 -45.26
CA LYS A 848 -39.09 27.36 -43.89
C LYS A 848 -40.08 26.42 -43.19
N ALA A 849 -41.38 26.60 -43.39
CA ALA A 849 -42.41 25.74 -42.80
C ALA A 849 -42.34 24.32 -43.38
N VAL A 850 -42.22 24.16 -44.69
CA VAL A 850 -42.05 22.86 -45.36
C VAL A 850 -40.80 22.13 -44.86
N ARG A 851 -39.66 22.83 -44.77
CA ARG A 851 -38.41 22.23 -44.24
C ARG A 851 -38.54 21.83 -42.76
N SER A 852 -39.23 22.63 -41.96
CA SER A 852 -39.51 22.32 -40.56
C SER A 852 -40.38 21.07 -40.43
N GLN A 853 -41.39 20.91 -41.30
CA GLN A 853 -42.28 19.75 -41.34
C GLN A 853 -41.51 18.47 -41.73
N GLN A 854 -40.69 18.53 -42.78
CA GLN A 854 -39.85 17.41 -43.20
C GLN A 854 -38.87 16.97 -42.10
N THR A 855 -38.30 17.93 -41.38
CA THR A 855 -37.40 17.65 -40.25
C THR A 855 -38.15 16.97 -39.10
N ALA A 856 -39.34 17.46 -38.75
CA ALA A 856 -40.19 16.85 -37.73
C ALA A 856 -40.64 15.43 -38.12
N ALA A 857 -41.04 15.22 -39.37
CA ALA A 857 -41.43 13.91 -39.91
C ALA A 857 -40.27 12.90 -39.86
N THR A 858 -39.06 13.34 -40.24
CA THR A 858 -37.85 12.52 -40.14
C THR A 858 -37.52 12.18 -38.68
N GLY A 859 -37.67 13.13 -37.76
CA GLY A 859 -37.49 12.91 -36.32
C GLY A 859 -38.49 11.91 -35.74
N TYR A 860 -39.76 11.99 -36.16
CA TYR A 860 -40.80 11.04 -35.79
C TYR A 860 -40.55 9.64 -36.34
N ALA A 861 -40.17 9.49 -37.60
CA ALA A 861 -39.81 8.20 -38.19
C ALA A 861 -38.68 7.50 -37.41
N LYS A 862 -37.61 8.22 -37.05
CA LYS A 862 -36.52 7.69 -36.21
C LYS A 862 -36.98 7.30 -34.81
N ALA A 863 -37.85 8.10 -34.19
CA ALA A 863 -38.41 7.79 -32.87
C ALA A 863 -39.34 6.56 -32.90
N LEU A 864 -40.07 6.37 -34.00
CA LEU A 864 -40.97 5.24 -34.24
C LEU A 864 -40.17 3.96 -34.46
N GLU A 865 -39.09 4.02 -35.24
CA GLU A 865 -38.15 2.90 -35.43
C GLU A 865 -37.55 2.46 -34.08
N ALA A 866 -37.08 3.41 -33.27
CA ALA A 866 -36.55 3.12 -31.94
C ALA A 866 -37.59 2.49 -30.99
N SER A 867 -38.85 2.93 -31.06
CA SER A 867 -39.95 2.37 -30.26
C SER A 867 -40.35 0.97 -30.75
N THR A 868 -40.31 0.74 -32.06
CA THR A 868 -40.57 -0.57 -32.69
C THR A 868 -39.47 -1.58 -32.35
N ALA A 869 -38.21 -1.14 -32.32
CA ALA A 869 -37.07 -1.97 -31.89
C ALA A 869 -37.10 -2.33 -30.39
N ALA A 870 -37.94 -1.67 -29.59
CA ALA A 870 -38.14 -2.01 -28.18
C ALA A 870 -39.18 -3.13 -27.97
N VAL A 871 -39.89 -3.55 -29.02
CA VAL A 871 -40.97 -4.56 -28.95
C VAL A 871 -40.43 -5.92 -28.48
N GLY A 872 -40.97 -6.42 -27.37
CA GLY A 872 -40.53 -7.68 -26.75
C GLY A 872 -39.46 -7.52 -25.66
N LYS A 873 -39.08 -6.29 -25.31
CA LYS A 873 -38.21 -5.96 -24.17
C LYS A 873 -39.04 -5.58 -22.94
N GLY A 874 -38.38 -5.51 -21.78
CA GLY A 874 -38.98 -5.00 -20.53
C GLY A 874 -39.70 -6.05 -19.70
N THR A 875 -40.16 -5.67 -18.51
CA THR A 875 -40.91 -6.54 -17.59
C THR A 875 -42.36 -6.74 -17.99
N GLY A 876 -42.86 -5.93 -18.94
CA GLY A 876 -44.27 -5.86 -19.31
C GLY A 876 -45.09 -4.90 -18.44
N ARG A 877 -44.48 -4.23 -17.46
CA ARG A 877 -45.13 -3.19 -16.64
C ARG A 877 -45.27 -1.86 -17.37
N VAL A 878 -44.32 -1.53 -18.25
CA VAL A 878 -44.36 -0.34 -19.10
C VAL A 878 -44.80 -0.74 -20.49
N LEU A 879 -45.94 -0.19 -20.94
CA LEU A 879 -46.46 -0.43 -22.29
C LEU A 879 -45.69 0.41 -23.31
N ILE A 880 -45.41 -0.17 -24.48
CA ILE A 880 -44.78 0.55 -25.60
C ILE A 880 -45.88 1.34 -26.32
N ALA A 881 -45.65 2.64 -26.48
CA ALA A 881 -46.52 3.51 -27.27
C ALA A 881 -46.19 3.31 -28.75
N LEU A 882 -47.13 2.76 -29.52
CA LEU A 882 -47.02 2.63 -30.97
C LEU A 882 -48.31 3.15 -31.63
N PRO A 883 -48.22 3.70 -32.85
CA PRO A 883 -49.40 4.04 -33.64
C PRO A 883 -50.27 2.79 -33.88
N PRO A 884 -51.62 2.92 -33.90
CA PRO A 884 -52.54 1.79 -34.04
C PRO A 884 -52.22 0.89 -35.24
N GLN A 885 -51.95 1.49 -36.40
CA GLN A 885 -51.65 0.78 -37.65
C GLN A 885 -50.39 -0.10 -37.50
N VAL A 886 -49.33 0.44 -36.90
CA VAL A 886 -48.06 -0.28 -36.67
C VAL A 886 -48.24 -1.37 -35.63
N ALA A 887 -49.01 -1.10 -34.57
CA ALA A 887 -49.31 -2.08 -33.53
C ALA A 887 -50.12 -3.26 -34.08
N GLU A 888 -51.02 -3.02 -35.03
CA GLU A 888 -51.87 -4.02 -35.69
C GLU A 888 -51.04 -4.93 -36.62
N THR A 889 -50.20 -4.35 -37.49
CA THR A 889 -49.27 -5.12 -38.35
C THR A 889 -48.31 -6.00 -37.53
N LEU A 890 -47.83 -5.51 -36.39
CA LEU A 890 -46.98 -6.28 -35.50
C LEU A 890 -47.73 -7.41 -34.76
N ARG A 891 -49.02 -7.27 -34.52
CA ARG A 891 -49.86 -8.33 -33.93
C ARG A 891 -50.13 -9.43 -34.94
N GLU A 892 -50.47 -9.07 -36.17
CA GLU A 892 -50.71 -10.02 -37.27
C GLU A 892 -49.45 -10.85 -37.59
N SER A 893 -48.27 -10.20 -37.67
CA SER A 893 -47.01 -10.91 -37.89
C SER A 893 -46.58 -11.83 -36.75
N ARG A 894 -47.03 -11.56 -35.51
CA ARG A 894 -46.81 -12.45 -34.35
C ARG A 894 -47.77 -13.63 -34.33
N GLN A 895 -49.00 -13.45 -34.83
CA GLN A 895 -49.99 -14.53 -34.95
C GLN A 895 -49.64 -15.51 -36.08
N SER A 896 -48.94 -15.07 -37.13
CA SER A 896 -48.49 -15.99 -38.21
C SER A 896 -47.19 -16.75 -37.90
N ARG A 897 -46.47 -16.37 -36.83
CA ARG A 897 -45.22 -17.03 -36.38
C ARG A 897 -45.41 -17.98 -35.19
N ARG A 898 -46.61 -18.06 -34.62
CA ARG A 898 -47.03 -19.11 -33.68
C ARG A 898 -47.78 -20.17 -34.46
#